data_AF-A0A955Q654-F1
#
_entry.id   AF-A0A955Q654-F1
#
_cell.length_a   1.000
_cell.length_b   1.000
_cell.length_c   1.000
_cell.angle_alpha   90.00
_cell.angle_beta   90.00
_cell.angle_gamma   90.00
#
_symmetry.space_group_name_H-M   'P 1'
#
loop_
_entity.id
_entity.type
_entity.pdbx_description
1 polymer ?
#
loop_
_entity_poly.entity_id
_entity_poly.type
_entity_poly.pdbx_seq_one_letter_code
_entity_poly.pdbx_strand_id
1 'polypeptide(L)'
;NVKTGKIEGIDPREHSMVLQTAEERRVDLFADLGVDESHQLLFRFFSRIGNAKLSRRYVQLRNFFYLDLLLQQIANGARLSEAQVRCLRPEEIEMCLSRKSWVPPGNLSDRTKYSVLTLTESSEDLFSGFDFKWVESKLDNAIRTPHTRNQKLTGNPLCPGVAKGRVRIINRREQALSSGFQKGDIIVSHSADPELSDLMAEAGGVLVETGGVTCHAAIICRELGKPAISNISNLRAELSDGDFVEMDSYIGEVQIKRMRPMRYAKHSRNITPEDRLQVGTKATTLAILESLGFSIPGFFVVPLKSDALSASPDDASGTEKNLFIQEIQDAVDLVGGKMFILRSSLVDEDIIGVSTAGQYVSESNVDHEDIMATLLRLIDRYSKALSENEGSIIVQEMILSDYSGVCFTSNPLTGSGDQMIIELVPGGNDLLTGGVIAPKTLHFSKSTGTLEDVTGSNSWGRFFDSQIILDLAECCRKIEEHFGRPQDIEWAVKGSRLWIVQSRDIQTSDSSVLPARKFDAHARGGLRDIATICRAYRVPPNLKLHLLRVAAFASKICQNWAGAKIDQQLIIKALLLHDIGNIVKADYRRNPGLFPEEMQNLKYWMAVQDMIKEKYGDDDMGATLAIAQDIGVSDNVIKLITEKQFILNDETLQSDDWNRKIAAYSDQRIGPWGVLSLRERLSEAKRRYKNVEGASVNIRGFEGLVRSAEKIEAQLTENLKFNILTIDDKMLEPIIEDLRSMRIF
;
A
#
# COMPACT_ATOMS: atom_id res chain seq x y z
N ASN A 1 29.93 -8.34 -15.14
CA ASN A 1 29.14 -8.90 -14.02
C ASN A 1 28.69 -7.74 -13.13
N VAL A 2 27.38 -7.44 -13.06
CA VAL A 2 26.84 -6.22 -12.40
C VAL A 2 27.08 -6.21 -10.88
N LYS A 3 27.24 -7.39 -10.24
CA LYS A 3 27.49 -7.49 -8.79
C LYS A 3 28.92 -7.17 -8.37
N THR A 4 29.89 -7.15 -9.29
CA THR A 4 31.32 -7.04 -8.96
C THR A 4 32.01 -5.82 -9.55
N GLY A 5 31.29 -5.01 -10.35
CA GLY A 5 31.88 -3.87 -11.08
C GLY A 5 32.94 -4.27 -12.13
N LYS A 6 33.23 -5.56 -12.30
CA LYS A 6 34.18 -6.06 -13.28
C LYS A 6 33.49 -6.25 -14.63
N ILE A 7 33.98 -5.50 -15.62
CA ILE A 7 33.76 -5.76 -17.04
C ILE A 7 34.72 -6.90 -17.40
N GLU A 8 34.26 -8.13 -17.27
CA GLU A 8 34.92 -9.25 -17.95
C GLU A 8 34.60 -9.11 -19.44
N GLY A 9 35.57 -8.61 -20.20
CA GLY A 9 35.54 -8.73 -21.64
C GLY A 9 35.60 -10.21 -22.01
N ILE A 10 34.93 -10.60 -23.09
CA ILE A 10 35.18 -11.91 -23.71
C ILE A 10 36.68 -11.93 -24.06
N ASP A 11 37.44 -12.96 -23.62
CA ASP A 11 38.84 -13.08 -24.01
C ASP A 11 38.87 -13.10 -25.55
N PRO A 12 39.59 -12.17 -26.21
CA PRO A 12 39.71 -12.14 -27.66
C PRO A 12 40.10 -13.50 -28.27
N ARG A 13 40.84 -14.31 -27.51
CA ARG A 13 41.23 -15.68 -27.88
C ARG A 13 40.04 -16.64 -27.86
N GLU A 14 39.17 -16.59 -26.86
CA GLU A 14 37.95 -17.41 -26.80
C GLU A 14 36.97 -17.01 -27.92
N HIS A 15 36.79 -15.71 -28.16
CA HIS A 15 35.96 -15.21 -29.25
C HIS A 15 36.48 -15.67 -30.63
N SER A 16 37.80 -15.58 -30.86
CA SER A 16 38.43 -16.05 -32.10
C SER A 16 38.25 -17.56 -32.29
N MET A 17 38.36 -18.34 -31.22
CA MET A 17 38.21 -19.79 -31.24
C MET A 17 36.76 -20.23 -31.54
N VAL A 18 35.77 -19.54 -30.98
CA VAL A 18 34.35 -19.78 -31.26
C VAL A 18 34.02 -19.45 -32.72
N LEU A 19 34.53 -18.33 -33.23
CA LEU A 19 34.33 -17.93 -34.63
C LEU A 19 34.97 -18.91 -35.61
N GLN A 20 36.17 -19.42 -35.28
CA GLN A 20 36.85 -20.42 -36.10
C GLN A 20 36.06 -21.73 -36.14
N THR A 21 35.65 -22.25 -34.98
CA THR A 21 34.81 -23.46 -34.88
C THR A 21 33.48 -23.30 -35.65
N ALA A 22 32.87 -22.10 -35.62
CA ALA A 22 31.63 -21.82 -36.34
C ALA A 22 31.82 -21.72 -37.87
N GLU A 23 33.00 -21.31 -38.33
CA GLU A 23 33.35 -21.30 -39.76
C GLU A 23 33.64 -22.70 -40.27
N GLU A 24 34.38 -23.52 -39.51
CA GLU A 24 34.66 -24.93 -39.83
C GLU A 24 33.36 -25.72 -40.05
N ARG A 25 32.43 -25.64 -39.09
CA ARG A 25 31.10 -26.28 -39.23
C ARG A 25 30.32 -25.80 -40.45
N ARG A 26 30.47 -24.52 -40.82
CA ARG A 26 29.76 -23.93 -41.95
C ARG A 26 30.31 -24.42 -43.28
N VAL A 27 31.62 -24.63 -43.36
CA VAL A 27 32.28 -25.24 -44.53
C VAL A 27 31.77 -26.67 -44.73
N ASP A 28 31.68 -27.46 -43.66
CA ASP A 28 31.13 -28.82 -43.72
C ASP A 28 29.66 -28.80 -44.21
N LEU A 29 28.83 -27.92 -43.65
CA LEU A 29 27.44 -27.73 -44.06
C LEU A 29 27.28 -27.27 -45.52
N PHE A 30 28.17 -26.41 -46.02
CA PHE A 30 28.13 -25.99 -47.42
C PHE A 30 28.45 -27.15 -48.37
N ALA A 31 29.37 -28.03 -47.97
CA ALA A 31 29.69 -29.24 -48.72
C ALA A 31 28.51 -30.22 -48.74
N ASP A 32 27.89 -30.46 -47.58
CA ASP A 32 26.75 -31.37 -47.44
C ASP A 32 25.51 -30.90 -48.23
N LEU A 33 25.27 -29.59 -48.26
CA LEU A 33 24.10 -28.98 -48.90
C LEU A 33 24.35 -28.57 -50.37
N GLY A 34 25.57 -28.76 -50.89
CA GLY A 34 25.92 -28.42 -52.27
C GLY A 34 25.81 -26.92 -52.59
N VAL A 35 26.13 -26.05 -51.64
CA VAL A 35 26.04 -24.58 -51.80
C VAL A 35 27.17 -24.09 -52.72
N ASP A 36 26.86 -23.34 -53.77
CA ASP A 36 27.89 -22.81 -54.68
C ASP A 36 28.72 -21.67 -54.06
N GLU A 37 29.90 -21.43 -54.63
CA GLU A 37 30.89 -20.49 -54.11
C GLU A 37 30.37 -19.05 -53.95
N SER A 38 29.46 -18.60 -54.83
CA SER A 38 28.92 -17.24 -54.76
C SER A 38 28.03 -17.07 -53.53
N HIS A 39 27.19 -18.06 -53.22
CA HIS A 39 26.37 -18.06 -52.02
C HIS A 39 27.20 -18.26 -50.74
N GLN A 40 28.23 -19.12 -50.78
CA GLN A 40 29.15 -19.27 -49.64
C GLN A 40 29.83 -17.94 -49.28
N LEU A 41 30.23 -17.15 -50.28
CA LEU A 41 30.80 -15.82 -50.09
C LEU A 41 29.81 -14.87 -49.39
N LEU A 42 28.54 -14.87 -49.80
CA LEU A 42 27.49 -14.07 -49.16
C LEU A 42 27.29 -14.46 -47.70
N PHE A 43 27.20 -15.76 -47.38
CA PHE A 43 27.03 -16.22 -46.00
C PHE A 43 28.22 -15.81 -45.10
N ARG A 44 29.45 -15.87 -45.61
CA ARG A 44 30.64 -15.38 -44.90
C ARG A 44 30.57 -13.87 -44.68
N PHE A 45 30.15 -13.11 -45.69
CA PHE A 45 30.03 -11.66 -45.62
C PHE A 45 28.95 -11.22 -44.60
N PHE A 46 27.77 -11.83 -44.64
CA PHE A 46 26.69 -11.55 -43.67
C PHE A 46 27.10 -11.88 -42.23
N SER A 47 27.88 -12.95 -42.03
CA SER A 47 28.44 -13.28 -40.71
C SER A 47 29.34 -12.16 -40.18
N ARG A 48 30.19 -11.59 -41.05
CA ARG A 48 31.06 -10.46 -40.69
C ARG A 48 30.25 -9.20 -40.40
N ILE A 49 29.19 -8.92 -41.15
CA ILE A 49 28.27 -7.82 -40.86
C ILE A 49 27.58 -8.01 -39.51
N GLY A 50 27.11 -9.22 -39.21
CA GLY A 50 26.49 -9.55 -37.93
C GLY A 50 27.43 -9.28 -36.75
N ASN A 51 28.69 -9.71 -36.86
CA ASN A 51 29.72 -9.42 -35.87
C ASN A 51 30.01 -7.92 -35.77
N ALA A 52 30.16 -7.22 -36.90
CA ALA A 52 30.37 -5.77 -36.91
C ALA A 52 29.21 -5.02 -36.23
N LYS A 53 27.96 -5.47 -36.41
CA LYS A 53 26.78 -4.91 -35.75
C LYS A 53 26.83 -5.10 -34.23
N LEU A 54 27.25 -6.27 -33.76
CA LEU A 54 27.45 -6.56 -32.33
C LEU A 54 28.59 -5.72 -31.74
N SER A 55 29.74 -5.65 -32.41
CA SER A 55 30.86 -4.80 -32.00
C SER A 55 30.46 -3.33 -31.95
N ARG A 56 29.73 -2.84 -32.96
CA ARG A 56 29.18 -1.47 -32.96
C ARG A 56 28.28 -1.23 -31.75
N ARG A 57 27.37 -2.15 -31.44
CA ARG A 57 26.48 -2.05 -30.27
C ARG A 57 27.26 -2.05 -28.96
N TYR A 58 28.27 -2.91 -28.83
CA TYR A 58 29.14 -2.94 -27.65
C TYR A 58 29.89 -1.62 -27.46
N VAL A 59 30.52 -1.10 -28.54
CA VAL A 59 31.20 0.20 -28.52
C VAL A 59 30.22 1.32 -28.16
N GLN A 60 29.00 1.29 -28.72
CA GLN A 60 27.97 2.28 -28.41
C GLN A 60 27.55 2.25 -26.94
N LEU A 61 27.30 1.07 -26.36
CA LEU A 61 26.97 0.94 -24.93
C LEU A 61 28.12 1.40 -24.04
N ARG A 62 29.35 1.06 -24.40
CA ARG A 62 30.55 1.51 -23.69
C ARG A 62 30.68 3.04 -23.78
N ASN A 63 30.38 3.62 -24.94
CA ASN A 63 30.37 5.07 -25.12
C ASN A 63 29.30 5.73 -24.23
N PHE A 64 28.08 5.18 -24.15
CA PHE A 64 27.04 5.71 -23.25
C PHE A 64 27.49 5.68 -21.79
N PHE A 65 28.09 4.57 -21.33
CA PHE A 65 28.61 4.47 -19.96
C PHE A 65 29.65 5.56 -19.64
N TYR A 66 30.63 5.77 -20.52
CA TYR A 66 31.62 6.82 -20.31
C TYR A 66 31.05 8.23 -20.48
N LEU A 67 30.06 8.39 -21.37
CA LEU A 67 29.36 9.65 -21.57
C LEU A 67 28.59 10.05 -20.31
N ASP A 68 27.88 9.13 -19.66
CA ASP A 68 27.15 9.43 -18.42
C ASP A 68 28.09 9.88 -17.30
N LEU A 69 29.25 9.22 -17.16
CA LEU A 69 30.29 9.65 -16.20
C LEU A 69 30.79 11.06 -16.51
N LEU A 70 31.01 11.38 -17.79
CA LEU A 70 31.45 12.71 -18.23
C LEU A 70 30.37 13.77 -17.96
N LEU A 71 29.12 13.50 -18.33
CA LEU A 71 27.98 14.39 -18.11
C LEU A 71 27.78 14.69 -16.61
N GLN A 72 27.95 13.69 -15.76
CA GLN A 72 27.86 13.86 -14.31
C GLN A 72 28.98 14.76 -13.76
N GLN A 73 30.21 14.64 -14.27
CA GLN A 73 31.31 15.52 -13.88
C GLN A 73 31.07 16.97 -14.34
N ILE A 74 30.53 17.15 -15.55
CA ILE A 74 30.14 18.47 -16.07
C ILE A 74 29.03 19.07 -15.21
N ALA A 75 28.00 18.30 -14.86
CA ALA A 75 26.90 18.72 -14.00
C ALA A 75 27.40 19.24 -12.64
N ASN A 76 28.28 18.47 -12.00
CA ASN A 76 28.89 18.85 -10.72
C ASN A 76 29.75 20.11 -10.83
N GLY A 77 30.57 20.21 -11.89
CA GLY A 77 31.46 21.34 -12.10
C GLY A 77 30.73 22.65 -12.43
N ALA A 78 29.63 22.56 -13.18
CA ALA A 78 28.83 23.69 -13.61
C ALA A 78 27.65 24.02 -12.66
N ARG A 79 27.43 23.22 -11.61
CA ARG A 79 26.27 23.31 -10.69
C ARG A 79 24.93 23.24 -11.43
N LEU A 80 24.84 22.36 -12.42
CA LEU A 80 23.62 22.08 -13.20
C LEU A 80 23.08 20.69 -12.87
N SER A 81 21.79 20.45 -13.10
CA SER A 81 21.25 19.09 -13.07
C SER A 81 21.72 18.30 -14.29
N GLU A 82 21.76 16.98 -14.20
CA GLU A 82 22.10 16.12 -15.34
C GLU A 82 21.17 16.37 -16.54
N ALA A 83 19.87 16.56 -16.28
CA ALA A 83 18.89 16.89 -17.32
C ALA A 83 19.23 18.22 -18.02
N GLN A 84 19.68 19.24 -17.28
CA GLN A 84 20.11 20.51 -17.87
C GLN A 84 21.38 20.34 -18.71
N VAL A 85 22.35 19.53 -18.25
CA VAL A 85 23.57 19.24 -19.01
C VAL A 85 23.25 18.53 -20.32
N ARG A 86 22.27 17.61 -20.33
CA ARG A 86 21.81 16.91 -21.55
C ARG A 86 21.11 17.83 -22.55
N CYS A 87 20.72 19.03 -22.14
CA CYS A 87 20.11 20.06 -23.00
C CYS A 87 21.10 21.17 -23.43
N LEU A 88 22.39 20.99 -23.17
CA LEU A 88 23.44 21.93 -23.61
C LEU A 88 23.81 21.70 -25.07
N ARG A 89 24.10 22.79 -25.78
CA ARG A 89 24.70 22.76 -27.11
C ARG A 89 26.18 22.37 -27.04
N PRO A 90 26.78 21.85 -28.13
CA PRO A 90 28.21 21.50 -28.15
C PRO A 90 29.13 22.61 -27.64
N GLU A 91 28.89 23.86 -28.04
CA GLU A 91 29.69 25.01 -27.62
C GLU A 91 29.51 25.31 -26.12
N GLU A 92 28.30 25.12 -25.59
CA GLU A 92 27.99 25.31 -24.16
C GLU A 92 28.67 24.24 -23.29
N ILE A 93 28.80 23.01 -23.81
CA ILE A 93 29.57 21.93 -23.17
C ILE A 93 31.06 22.29 -23.13
N GLU A 94 31.63 22.77 -24.22
CA GLU A 94 33.03 23.20 -24.27
C GLU A 94 33.32 24.34 -23.28
N MET A 95 32.39 25.29 -23.15
CA MET A 95 32.49 26.38 -22.19
C MET A 95 32.50 25.86 -20.75
N CYS A 96 31.59 24.94 -20.39
CA CYS A 96 31.56 24.29 -19.08
C CYS A 96 32.89 23.60 -18.74
N LEU A 97 33.49 22.90 -19.71
CA LEU A 97 34.76 22.20 -19.53
C LEU A 97 35.95 23.16 -19.36
N SER A 98 35.88 24.36 -19.96
CA SER A 98 36.97 25.35 -19.93
C SER A 98 37.11 26.16 -18.63
N ARG A 99 36.21 25.99 -17.65
CA ARG A 99 36.16 26.71 -16.35
C ARG A 99 36.15 28.24 -16.44
N LYS A 100 35.83 28.82 -17.59
CA LYS A 100 35.55 30.26 -17.70
C LYS A 100 34.20 30.56 -17.05
N SER A 101 34.09 31.68 -16.32
CA SER A 101 32.81 32.14 -15.74
C SER A 101 31.76 32.18 -16.86
N TRP A 102 30.81 31.26 -16.81
CA TRP A 102 29.80 31.10 -17.83
C TRP A 102 28.42 31.11 -17.18
N VAL A 103 27.52 31.91 -17.77
CA VAL A 103 26.10 31.92 -17.47
C VAL A 103 25.40 31.58 -18.79
N PRO A 104 24.58 30.52 -18.84
CA PRO A 104 23.84 30.16 -20.04
C PRO A 104 22.93 31.31 -20.49
N PRO A 105 22.88 31.64 -21.79
CA PRO A 105 21.88 32.57 -22.28
C PRO A 105 20.50 31.90 -22.24
N GLY A 106 19.59 32.45 -21.43
CA GLY A 106 18.22 31.95 -21.26
C GLY A 106 18.05 30.98 -20.09
N ASN A 107 16.80 30.59 -19.83
CA ASN A 107 16.45 29.67 -18.74
C ASN A 107 16.65 28.21 -19.18
N LEU A 108 17.77 27.60 -18.81
CA LEU A 108 18.05 26.17 -19.09
C LEU A 108 16.92 25.23 -18.64
N SER A 109 16.20 25.60 -17.57
CA SER A 109 15.07 24.81 -17.06
C SER A 109 13.86 24.80 -17.99
N ASP A 110 13.79 25.70 -18.98
CA ASP A 110 12.74 25.67 -20.00
C ASP A 110 13.08 24.67 -21.11
N ARG A 111 14.37 24.50 -21.44
CA ARG A 111 14.83 23.51 -22.43
C ARG A 111 14.55 22.06 -22.00
N THR A 112 14.56 21.80 -20.69
CA THR A 112 14.21 20.48 -20.12
C THR A 112 12.72 20.18 -20.18
N LYS A 113 11.86 21.17 -20.43
CA LYS A 113 10.40 21.00 -20.59
C LYS A 113 10.04 20.86 -22.07
N TYR A 114 10.40 21.86 -22.88
CA TYR A 114 10.11 21.90 -24.30
C TYR A 114 11.27 22.54 -25.07
N SER A 115 11.83 21.80 -26.03
CA SER A 115 12.81 22.31 -26.98
C SER A 115 12.66 21.66 -28.36
N VAL A 116 12.95 22.44 -29.40
CA VAL A 116 13.03 21.95 -30.78
C VAL A 116 14.34 22.42 -31.38
N LEU A 117 15.12 21.46 -31.88
CA LEU A 117 16.32 21.70 -32.66
C LEU A 117 15.98 21.57 -34.14
N THR A 118 16.19 22.62 -34.92
CA THR A 118 16.09 22.56 -36.38
C THR A 118 17.48 22.55 -36.99
N LEU A 119 17.78 21.48 -37.73
CA LEU A 119 19.01 21.33 -38.47
C LEU A 119 18.71 21.52 -39.95
N THR A 120 19.25 22.57 -40.56
CA THR A 120 19.23 22.79 -42.01
C THR A 120 20.65 22.69 -42.56
N GLU A 121 20.82 22.68 -43.88
CA GLU A 121 22.17 22.69 -44.48
C GLU A 121 22.99 23.94 -44.10
N SER A 122 22.32 25.03 -43.69
CA SER A 122 22.95 26.34 -43.44
C SER A 122 22.78 26.88 -42.01
N SER A 123 21.93 26.28 -41.19
CA SER A 123 21.65 26.75 -39.83
C SER A 123 21.32 25.62 -38.85
N GLU A 124 21.70 25.84 -37.60
CA GLU A 124 21.27 25.06 -36.45
C GLU A 124 20.59 26.03 -35.46
N ASP A 125 19.27 25.93 -35.35
CA ASP A 125 18.46 26.81 -34.51
C ASP A 125 17.78 26.01 -33.39
N LEU A 126 17.90 26.49 -32.15
CA LEU A 126 17.31 25.87 -30.96
C LEU A 126 16.22 26.79 -30.38
N PHE A 127 14.98 26.31 -30.35
CA PHE A 127 13.84 27.00 -29.78
C PHE A 127 13.49 26.42 -28.41
N SER A 128 13.28 27.27 -27.39
CA SER A 128 12.86 26.86 -26.03
C SER A 128 12.13 28.00 -25.29
N GLY A 129 11.23 27.68 -24.34
CA GLY A 129 10.58 28.68 -23.48
C GLY A 129 9.17 29.12 -23.89
N PHE A 130 8.75 30.32 -23.47
CA PHE A 130 7.37 30.85 -23.54
C PHE A 130 6.72 30.82 -24.94
N ASP A 131 7.53 30.85 -26.00
CA ASP A 131 7.09 30.72 -27.40
C ASP A 131 6.62 29.29 -27.76
N PHE A 132 6.56 28.35 -26.80
CA PHE A 132 5.96 27.02 -27.01
C PHE A 132 4.47 26.92 -26.67
N LYS A 133 3.87 27.90 -25.96
CA LYS A 133 2.44 27.86 -25.63
C LYS A 133 1.55 27.75 -26.88
N TRP A 134 1.96 28.33 -28.00
CA TRP A 134 1.19 28.21 -29.25
C TRP A 134 1.34 26.82 -29.90
N VAL A 135 2.50 26.14 -29.75
CA VAL A 135 2.71 24.76 -30.21
C VAL A 135 1.89 23.79 -29.36
N GLU A 136 1.91 23.96 -28.03
CA GLU A 136 1.06 23.25 -27.09
C GLU A 136 -0.42 23.48 -27.43
N SER A 137 -0.83 24.73 -27.65
CA SER A 137 -2.18 25.08 -28.09
C SER A 137 -2.55 24.49 -29.46
N LYS A 138 -1.62 24.39 -30.42
CA LYS A 138 -1.89 23.82 -31.74
C LYS A 138 -1.92 22.29 -31.72
N LEU A 139 -1.07 21.64 -30.93
CA LEU A 139 -1.13 20.20 -30.68
C LEU A 139 -2.43 19.85 -29.93
N ASP A 140 -2.76 20.60 -28.87
CA ASP A 140 -4.01 20.43 -28.13
C ASP A 140 -5.23 20.70 -29.01
N ASN A 141 -5.25 21.76 -29.82
CA ASN A 141 -6.38 22.05 -30.72
C ASN A 141 -6.50 21.04 -31.87
N ALA A 142 -5.39 20.47 -32.36
CA ALA A 142 -5.44 19.38 -33.34
C ALA A 142 -5.99 18.09 -32.73
N ILE A 143 -5.70 17.84 -31.44
CA ILE A 143 -6.22 16.69 -30.66
C ILE A 143 -7.69 16.92 -30.23
N ARG A 144 -8.09 18.17 -29.97
CA ARG A 144 -9.43 18.56 -29.45
C ARG A 144 -10.41 19.01 -30.54
N THR A 145 -10.28 18.54 -31.78
CA THR A 145 -11.35 18.81 -32.76
C THR A 145 -12.59 18.01 -32.33
N PRO A 146 -13.72 18.64 -31.98
CA PRO A 146 -14.87 17.93 -31.43
C PRO A 146 -15.49 17.07 -32.52
N HIS A 147 -15.19 15.77 -32.49
CA HIS A 147 -15.88 14.77 -33.28
C HIS A 147 -17.07 14.26 -32.47
N THR A 148 -18.14 13.88 -33.17
CA THR A 148 -19.32 13.23 -32.60
C THR A 148 -18.89 11.98 -31.82
N ARG A 149 -18.75 12.10 -30.50
CA ARG A 149 -18.29 11.02 -29.61
C ARG A 149 -19.16 9.78 -29.78
N ASN A 150 -18.61 8.72 -30.34
CA ASN A 150 -19.31 7.45 -30.55
C ASN A 150 -19.38 6.67 -29.23
N GLN A 151 -20.56 6.17 -28.85
CA GLN A 151 -20.73 5.35 -27.64
C GLN A 151 -20.00 3.98 -27.71
N LYS A 152 -19.58 3.59 -28.91
CA LYS A 152 -18.92 2.32 -29.19
C LYS A 152 -17.73 2.56 -30.12
N LEU A 153 -16.57 2.10 -29.71
CA LEU A 153 -15.34 2.13 -30.50
C LEU A 153 -14.99 0.70 -30.93
N THR A 154 -14.33 0.57 -32.07
CA THR A 154 -13.90 -0.72 -32.62
C THR A 154 -12.44 -0.64 -33.03
N GLY A 155 -11.73 -1.76 -32.90
CA GLY A 155 -10.31 -1.89 -33.22
C GLY A 155 -9.92 -3.36 -33.39
N ASN A 156 -8.62 -3.59 -33.54
CA ASN A 156 -8.05 -4.92 -33.75
C ASN A 156 -7.65 -5.58 -32.42
N PRO A 157 -8.13 -6.80 -32.14
CA PRO A 157 -7.63 -7.63 -31.05
C PRO A 157 -6.11 -7.78 -31.07
N LEU A 158 -5.44 -7.44 -29.97
CA LEU A 158 -4.02 -7.74 -29.77
C LEU A 158 -3.82 -8.96 -28.87
N CYS A 159 -4.53 -8.96 -27.75
CA CYS A 159 -4.54 -10.02 -26.75
C CYS A 159 -5.98 -10.23 -26.27
N PRO A 160 -6.56 -11.44 -26.39
CA PRO A 160 -7.97 -11.70 -26.03
C PRO A 160 -8.26 -11.54 -24.54
N GLY A 161 -9.53 -11.30 -24.21
CA GLY A 161 -10.02 -11.11 -22.84
C GLY A 161 -11.02 -9.95 -22.72
N VAL A 162 -11.65 -9.85 -21.55
CA VAL A 162 -12.63 -8.80 -21.24
C VAL A 162 -12.13 -8.02 -20.03
N ALA A 163 -12.22 -6.69 -20.10
CA ALA A 163 -11.85 -5.82 -19.00
C ALA A 163 -12.82 -4.66 -18.84
N LYS A 164 -12.93 -4.17 -17.60
CA LYS A 164 -13.67 -2.97 -17.23
C LYS A 164 -12.77 -2.12 -16.36
N GLY A 165 -12.77 -0.81 -16.60
CA GLY A 165 -11.99 0.10 -15.79
C GLY A 165 -12.08 1.54 -16.25
N ARG A 166 -11.50 2.43 -15.45
CA ARG A 166 -11.38 3.85 -15.78
C ARG A 166 -10.26 4.06 -16.78
N VAL A 167 -10.48 4.91 -17.77
CA VAL A 167 -9.49 5.28 -18.78
C VAL A 167 -8.43 6.17 -18.15
N ARG A 168 -7.17 5.83 -18.42
CA ARG A 168 -5.99 6.67 -18.15
C ARG A 168 -5.13 6.80 -19.40
N ILE A 169 -5.02 8.01 -19.91
CA ILE A 169 -4.22 8.36 -21.08
C ILE A 169 -2.76 8.52 -20.63
N ILE A 170 -1.93 7.49 -20.87
CA ILE A 170 -0.55 7.43 -20.42
C ILE A 170 0.35 7.13 -21.62
N ASN A 171 1.21 8.09 -21.99
CA ASN A 171 2.19 7.91 -23.07
C ASN A 171 3.62 7.70 -22.55
N ARG A 172 3.92 8.17 -21.34
CA ARG A 172 5.22 8.00 -20.68
C ARG A 172 5.02 7.61 -19.23
N ARG A 173 5.99 6.87 -18.68
CA ARG A 173 5.95 6.38 -17.29
C ARG A 173 5.74 7.52 -16.27
N GLU A 174 6.37 8.67 -16.49
CA GLU A 174 6.27 9.84 -15.61
C GLU A 174 4.84 10.38 -15.47
N GLN A 175 4.00 10.22 -16.51
CA GLN A 175 2.61 10.69 -16.48
C GLN A 175 1.74 9.88 -15.52
N ALA A 176 2.11 8.63 -15.21
CA ALA A 176 1.32 7.74 -14.37
C ALA A 176 1.18 8.24 -12.92
N LEU A 177 2.22 8.90 -12.40
CA LEU A 177 2.20 9.50 -11.05
C LEU A 177 1.26 10.70 -10.98
N SER A 178 1.29 11.55 -12.01
CA SER A 178 0.40 12.72 -12.10
C SER A 178 -1.04 12.37 -12.52
N SER A 179 -1.26 11.25 -13.23
CA SER A 179 -2.59 10.85 -13.72
C SER A 179 -3.44 10.17 -12.65
N GLY A 180 -2.87 9.81 -11.49
CA GLY A 180 -3.57 9.06 -10.45
C GLY A 180 -4.01 7.68 -10.93
N PHE A 181 -3.14 6.98 -11.65
CA PHE A 181 -3.39 5.62 -12.13
C PHE A 181 -3.63 4.64 -10.95
N GLN A 182 -4.61 3.75 -11.12
CA GLN A 182 -4.94 2.71 -10.14
C GLN A 182 -4.95 1.33 -10.80
N LYS A 183 -4.67 0.29 -10.00
CA LYS A 183 -4.79 -1.11 -10.45
C LYS A 183 -6.20 -1.37 -10.99
N GLY A 184 -6.28 -1.95 -12.18
CA GLY A 184 -7.55 -2.18 -12.88
C GLY A 184 -7.95 -1.09 -13.86
N ASP A 185 -7.27 0.07 -13.87
CA ASP A 185 -7.49 1.11 -14.89
C ASP A 185 -7.17 0.58 -16.30
N ILE A 186 -7.81 1.16 -17.31
CA ILE A 186 -7.57 0.88 -18.72
C ILE A 186 -6.58 1.91 -19.24
N ILE A 187 -5.38 1.45 -19.63
CA ILE A 187 -4.36 2.32 -20.20
C ILE A 187 -4.76 2.66 -21.64
N VAL A 188 -4.85 3.95 -21.95
CA VAL A 188 -5.00 4.49 -23.30
C VAL A 188 -3.69 5.14 -23.71
N SER A 189 -3.14 4.77 -24.86
CA SER A 189 -1.89 5.34 -25.34
C SER A 189 -1.86 5.48 -26.86
N HIS A 190 -0.97 6.33 -27.39
CA HIS A 190 -0.75 6.38 -28.84
C HIS A 190 -0.10 5.08 -29.35
N SER A 191 0.89 4.60 -28.59
CA SER A 191 1.62 3.35 -28.83
C SER A 191 2.12 2.80 -27.50
N ALA A 192 2.09 1.49 -27.29
CA ALA A 192 2.64 0.90 -26.07
C ALA A 192 4.17 0.95 -26.07
N ASP A 193 4.72 1.83 -25.25
CA ASP A 193 6.14 1.90 -24.95
C ASP A 193 6.51 0.78 -23.94
N PRO A 194 7.60 0.02 -24.15
CA PRO A 194 8.12 -0.94 -23.17
C PRO A 194 8.31 -0.36 -21.76
N GLU A 195 8.57 0.94 -21.61
CA GLU A 195 8.71 1.59 -20.29
C GLU A 195 7.43 1.53 -19.44
N LEU A 196 6.28 1.24 -20.05
CA LEU A 196 4.98 1.11 -19.39
C LEU A 196 4.69 -0.33 -18.91
N SER A 197 5.62 -1.27 -19.04
CA SER A 197 5.41 -2.69 -18.69
C SER A 197 4.86 -2.91 -17.28
N ASP A 198 5.42 -2.19 -16.31
CA ASP A 198 5.03 -2.31 -14.89
C ASP A 198 3.57 -1.84 -14.68
N LEU A 199 3.18 -0.76 -15.37
CA LEU A 199 1.82 -0.22 -15.32
C LEU A 199 0.83 -1.13 -16.04
N MET A 200 1.22 -1.73 -17.16
CA MET A 200 0.39 -2.69 -17.89
C MET A 200 0.12 -3.95 -17.04
N ALA A 201 1.05 -4.36 -16.18
CA ALA A 201 0.86 -5.49 -15.28
C ALA A 201 -0.26 -5.20 -14.25
N GLU A 202 -0.42 -3.94 -13.84
CA GLU A 202 -1.48 -3.51 -12.93
C GLU A 202 -2.79 -3.12 -13.64
N ALA A 203 -2.73 -2.76 -14.92
CA ALA A 203 -3.89 -2.36 -15.71
C ALA A 203 -4.95 -3.48 -15.83
N GLY A 204 -6.22 -3.08 -15.96
CA GLY A 204 -7.30 -3.98 -16.32
C GLY A 204 -7.20 -4.41 -17.80
N GLY A 205 -6.73 -3.50 -18.66
CA GLY A 205 -6.55 -3.73 -20.09
C GLY A 205 -5.85 -2.54 -20.76
N VAL A 206 -5.51 -2.69 -22.04
CA VAL A 206 -4.72 -1.69 -22.80
C VAL A 206 -5.38 -1.37 -24.13
N LEU A 207 -5.57 -0.09 -24.42
CA LEU A 207 -6.08 0.44 -25.68
C LEU A 207 -5.01 1.31 -26.33
N VAL A 208 -4.63 1.01 -27.58
CA VAL A 208 -3.64 1.80 -28.32
C VAL A 208 -4.20 2.31 -29.65
N GLU A 209 -3.87 3.55 -30.01
CA GLU A 209 -4.27 4.11 -31.32
C GLU A 209 -3.61 3.38 -32.47
N THR A 210 -2.33 3.03 -32.32
CA THR A 210 -1.54 2.41 -33.37
C THR A 210 -0.92 1.10 -32.89
N GLY A 211 -1.01 0.06 -33.71
CA GLY A 211 -0.38 -1.23 -33.41
C GLY A 211 -0.93 -2.37 -34.26
N GLY A 212 -0.09 -3.37 -34.50
CA GLY A 212 -0.49 -4.64 -35.08
C GLY A 212 -0.26 -5.79 -34.11
N VAL A 213 -0.70 -6.99 -34.46
CA VAL A 213 -0.57 -8.21 -33.62
C VAL A 213 0.87 -8.57 -33.22
N THR A 214 1.88 -7.95 -33.84
CA THR A 214 3.32 -8.13 -33.56
C THR A 214 3.97 -6.94 -32.87
N CYS A 215 3.23 -5.89 -32.48
CA CYS A 215 3.81 -4.74 -31.81
C CYS A 215 4.21 -5.03 -30.35
N HIS A 216 5.02 -4.17 -29.75
CA HIS A 216 5.45 -4.29 -28.35
C HIS A 216 4.26 -4.41 -27.39
N ALA A 217 3.18 -3.64 -27.62
CA ALA A 217 1.92 -3.76 -26.87
C ALA A 217 1.40 -5.19 -26.85
N ALA A 218 1.35 -5.82 -28.02
CA ALA A 218 0.79 -7.15 -28.19
C ALA A 218 1.64 -8.22 -27.49
N ILE A 219 2.97 -8.07 -27.55
CA ILE A 219 3.90 -9.01 -26.90
C ILE A 219 3.78 -8.90 -25.38
N ILE A 220 3.89 -7.68 -24.84
CA ILE A 220 3.84 -7.42 -23.40
C ILE A 220 2.49 -7.83 -22.83
N CYS A 221 1.38 -7.44 -23.45
CA CYS A 221 0.04 -7.80 -22.98
C CYS A 221 -0.20 -9.32 -23.01
N ARG A 222 0.35 -10.07 -23.98
CA ARG A 222 0.26 -11.53 -23.99
C ARG A 222 1.06 -12.19 -22.88
N GLU A 223 2.26 -11.69 -22.61
CA GLU A 223 3.11 -12.16 -21.51
C GLU A 223 2.46 -11.91 -20.15
N LEU A 224 1.77 -10.78 -20.00
CA LEU A 224 1.07 -10.39 -18.78
C LEU A 224 -0.39 -10.89 -18.69
N GLY A 225 -0.91 -11.54 -19.74
CA GLY A 225 -2.30 -12.00 -19.81
C GLY A 225 -3.33 -10.86 -19.77
N LYS A 226 -3.02 -9.70 -20.34
CA LYS A 226 -3.86 -8.49 -20.30
C LYS A 226 -4.66 -8.30 -21.60
N PRO A 227 -5.98 -8.06 -21.52
CA PRO A 227 -6.81 -7.72 -22.68
C PRO A 227 -6.27 -6.47 -23.40
N ALA A 228 -6.14 -6.53 -24.72
CA ALA A 228 -5.61 -5.40 -25.48
C ALA A 228 -6.23 -5.23 -26.86
N ILE A 229 -6.52 -3.98 -27.26
CA ILE A 229 -7.09 -3.61 -28.56
C ILE A 229 -6.25 -2.47 -29.16
N SER A 230 -6.04 -2.52 -30.47
CA SER A 230 -5.26 -1.54 -31.24
C SER A 230 -6.03 -0.96 -32.42
N ASN A 231 -5.46 0.02 -33.13
CA ASN A 231 -6.06 0.62 -34.33
C ASN A 231 -7.47 1.17 -34.10
N ILE A 232 -7.72 1.69 -32.89
CA ILE A 232 -8.96 2.41 -32.61
C ILE A 232 -8.80 3.83 -33.14
N SER A 233 -9.62 4.16 -34.13
CA SER A 233 -9.57 5.47 -34.79
C SER A 233 -9.85 6.58 -33.80
N ASN A 234 -8.96 7.58 -33.73
CA ASN A 234 -9.09 8.76 -32.87
C ASN A 234 -9.31 8.43 -31.37
N LEU A 235 -8.75 7.32 -30.86
CA LEU A 235 -8.96 6.85 -29.49
C LEU A 235 -8.81 7.94 -28.42
N ARG A 236 -7.76 8.77 -28.51
CA ARG A 236 -7.50 9.84 -27.52
C ARG A 236 -8.39 11.08 -27.69
N ALA A 237 -9.10 11.21 -28.82
CA ALA A 237 -10.12 12.23 -29.00
C ALA A 237 -11.50 11.74 -28.53
N GLU A 238 -11.75 10.44 -28.65
CA GLU A 238 -13.00 9.78 -28.25
C GLU A 238 -13.07 9.52 -26.73
N LEU A 239 -11.93 9.24 -26.09
CA LEU A 239 -11.82 8.98 -24.65
C LEU A 239 -11.08 10.10 -23.93
N SER A 240 -11.50 10.36 -22.69
CA SER A 240 -10.86 11.29 -21.76
C SER A 240 -10.46 10.58 -20.46
N ASP A 241 -9.47 11.14 -19.75
CA ASP A 241 -9.09 10.62 -18.44
C ASP A 241 -10.29 10.53 -17.49
N GLY A 242 -10.48 9.36 -16.89
CA GLY A 242 -11.57 9.08 -15.97
C GLY A 242 -12.85 8.53 -16.62
N ASP A 243 -12.95 8.47 -17.95
CA ASP A 243 -14.07 7.77 -18.62
C ASP A 243 -14.10 6.31 -18.20
N PHE A 244 -15.29 5.73 -17.98
CA PHE A 244 -15.40 4.30 -17.67
C PHE A 244 -15.70 3.51 -18.94
N VAL A 245 -14.91 2.48 -19.22
CA VAL A 245 -15.07 1.66 -20.43
C VAL A 245 -15.17 0.18 -20.09
N GLU A 246 -15.95 -0.52 -20.89
CA GLU A 246 -15.97 -1.98 -20.96
C GLU A 246 -15.35 -2.39 -22.31
N MET A 247 -14.28 -3.16 -22.28
CA MET A 247 -13.61 -3.66 -23.48
C MET A 247 -13.75 -5.16 -23.61
N ASP A 248 -14.10 -5.60 -24.81
CA ASP A 248 -14.05 -6.99 -25.23
C ASP A 248 -13.04 -7.12 -26.37
N SER A 249 -11.85 -7.60 -26.00
CA SER A 249 -10.75 -7.78 -26.95
C SER A 249 -10.85 -9.09 -27.73
N TYR A 250 -11.83 -9.97 -27.49
CA TYR A 250 -12.10 -11.10 -28.39
C TYR A 250 -12.65 -10.60 -29.74
N ILE A 251 -13.52 -9.59 -29.69
CA ILE A 251 -14.19 -9.02 -30.85
C ILE A 251 -13.68 -7.62 -31.22
N GLY A 252 -12.79 -7.05 -30.41
CA GLY A 252 -12.15 -5.76 -30.67
C GLY A 252 -13.08 -4.57 -30.41
N GLU A 253 -13.99 -4.69 -29.45
CA GLU A 253 -14.98 -3.67 -29.14
C GLU A 253 -14.70 -2.97 -27.80
N VAL A 254 -14.93 -1.66 -27.75
CA VAL A 254 -14.89 -0.86 -26.52
C VAL A 254 -16.20 -0.09 -26.40
N GLN A 255 -16.93 -0.32 -25.33
CA GLN A 255 -18.15 0.40 -25.01
C GLN A 255 -17.85 1.47 -23.97
N ILE A 256 -18.13 2.73 -24.31
CA ILE A 256 -18.03 3.84 -23.38
C ILE A 256 -19.26 3.79 -22.49
N LYS A 257 -19.09 3.40 -21.22
CA LYS A 257 -20.14 3.51 -20.22
C LYS A 257 -20.17 4.97 -19.80
N ARG A 258 -20.90 5.80 -20.55
CA ARG A 258 -21.24 7.13 -20.06
C ARG A 258 -21.95 6.94 -18.73
N MET A 259 -21.31 7.41 -17.67
CA MET A 259 -21.95 7.64 -16.39
C MET A 259 -23.23 8.41 -16.70
N ARG A 260 -24.39 7.81 -16.44
CA ARG A 260 -25.60 8.61 -16.31
C ARG A 260 -25.29 9.68 -15.27
N PRO A 261 -25.74 10.93 -15.42
CA PRO A 261 -25.65 11.88 -14.34
C PRO A 261 -26.31 11.23 -13.13
N MET A 262 -25.49 10.91 -12.12
CA MET A 262 -25.96 10.31 -10.88
C MET A 262 -26.87 11.33 -10.22
N ARG A 263 -28.13 10.95 -9.99
CA ARG A 263 -29.16 11.82 -9.43
C ARG A 263 -29.10 11.86 -7.90
N TYR A 264 -28.60 10.79 -7.30
CA TYR A 264 -28.65 10.49 -5.86
C TYR A 264 -27.27 10.38 -5.22
N ALA A 265 -26.23 10.09 -6.01
CA ALA A 265 -24.85 10.11 -5.58
C ALA A 265 -24.04 11.17 -6.31
N LYS A 266 -23.01 11.70 -5.66
CA LYS A 266 -22.04 12.59 -6.30
C LYS A 266 -20.63 12.07 -6.04
N HIS A 267 -19.97 11.58 -7.08
CA HIS A 267 -18.57 11.14 -6.99
C HIS A 267 -17.66 12.34 -6.67
N SER A 268 -16.60 12.11 -5.88
CA SER A 268 -15.65 13.13 -5.42
C SER A 268 -15.19 14.13 -6.49
N ARG A 269 -14.77 13.64 -7.65
CA ARG A 269 -14.36 14.42 -8.83
C ARG A 269 -15.38 15.41 -9.38
N ASN A 270 -16.67 15.23 -9.07
CA ASN A 270 -17.74 16.12 -9.51
C ASN A 270 -18.13 17.13 -8.42
N ILE A 271 -17.56 17.03 -7.22
CA ILE A 271 -17.81 17.95 -6.11
C ILE A 271 -16.97 19.21 -6.32
N THR A 272 -17.64 20.34 -6.25
CA THR A 272 -17.07 21.69 -6.40
C THR A 272 -17.31 22.49 -5.12
N PRO A 273 -16.55 23.57 -4.87
CA PRO A 273 -16.77 24.43 -3.70
C PRO A 273 -18.20 24.95 -3.56
N GLU A 274 -18.91 25.14 -4.68
CA GLU A 274 -20.30 25.59 -4.73
C GLU A 274 -21.29 24.57 -4.15
N ASP A 275 -20.91 23.28 -4.11
CA ASP A 275 -21.75 22.21 -3.58
C ASP A 275 -21.74 22.12 -2.04
N ARG A 276 -20.96 22.95 -1.36
CA ARG A 276 -20.71 22.82 0.09
C ARG A 276 -21.98 22.70 0.94
N LEU A 277 -23.03 23.45 0.61
CA LEU A 277 -24.32 23.36 1.32
C LEU A 277 -24.99 21.98 1.14
N GLN A 278 -24.87 21.38 -0.05
CA GLN A 278 -25.46 20.09 -0.36
C GLN A 278 -24.64 18.91 0.19
N VAL A 279 -23.31 18.99 0.12
CA VAL A 279 -22.43 17.85 0.45
C VAL A 279 -21.75 17.97 1.82
N GLY A 280 -21.77 19.16 2.43
CA GLY A 280 -21.15 19.45 3.71
C GLY A 280 -19.65 19.75 3.63
N THR A 281 -19.08 20.17 4.76
CA THR A 281 -17.71 20.72 4.81
C THR A 281 -16.65 19.65 4.54
N LYS A 282 -16.72 18.47 5.18
CA LYS A 282 -15.71 17.41 5.03
C LYS A 282 -15.57 16.91 3.60
N ALA A 283 -16.70 16.63 2.93
CA ALA A 283 -16.72 16.16 1.56
C ALA A 283 -16.11 17.18 0.60
N THR A 284 -16.44 18.46 0.80
CA THR A 284 -15.91 19.57 0.01
C THR A 284 -14.40 19.69 0.19
N THR A 285 -13.91 19.64 1.43
CA THR A 285 -12.47 19.69 1.72
C THR A 285 -11.71 18.53 1.06
N LEU A 286 -12.22 17.30 1.16
CA LEU A 286 -11.61 16.13 0.52
C LEU A 286 -11.59 16.25 -1.00
N ALA A 287 -12.66 16.74 -1.62
CA ALA A 287 -12.72 16.95 -3.06
C ALA A 287 -11.74 18.03 -3.55
N ILE A 288 -11.61 19.13 -2.80
CA ILE A 288 -10.61 20.16 -3.07
C ILE A 288 -9.20 19.56 -3.03
N LEU A 289 -8.88 18.80 -1.98
CA LEU A 289 -7.57 18.15 -1.87
C LEU A 289 -7.31 17.15 -3.01
N GLU A 290 -8.31 16.35 -3.40
CA GLU A 290 -8.18 15.46 -4.56
C GLU A 290 -7.90 16.26 -5.84
N SER A 291 -8.60 17.38 -6.05
CA SER A 291 -8.41 18.25 -7.23
C SER A 291 -7.01 18.89 -7.30
N LEU A 292 -6.35 19.06 -6.16
CA LEU A 292 -4.97 19.56 -6.06
C LEU A 292 -3.91 18.47 -6.25
N GLY A 293 -4.33 17.21 -6.48
CA GLY A 293 -3.44 16.07 -6.71
C GLY A 293 -2.97 15.36 -5.45
N PHE A 294 -3.55 15.65 -4.28
CA PHE A 294 -3.29 14.85 -3.07
C PHE A 294 -3.93 13.46 -3.21
N SER A 295 -3.28 12.44 -2.65
CA SER A 295 -3.83 11.08 -2.63
C SER A 295 -4.95 10.99 -1.60
N ILE A 296 -6.19 11.01 -2.07
CA ILE A 296 -7.40 10.84 -1.26
C ILE A 296 -8.00 9.46 -1.54
N PRO A 297 -8.40 8.67 -0.52
CA PRO A 297 -9.14 7.44 -0.73
C PRO A 297 -10.41 7.72 -1.51
N GLY A 298 -10.71 6.90 -2.52
CA GLY A 298 -11.85 7.14 -3.41
C GLY A 298 -13.15 7.26 -2.62
N PHE A 299 -13.99 8.24 -2.97
CA PHE A 299 -15.26 8.43 -2.29
C PHE A 299 -16.35 9.01 -3.20
N PHE A 300 -17.58 8.82 -2.77
CA PHE A 300 -18.74 9.56 -3.25
C PHE A 300 -19.58 10.00 -2.06
N VAL A 301 -20.52 10.91 -2.32
CA VAL A 301 -21.46 11.38 -1.32
C VAL A 301 -22.89 11.09 -1.71
N VAL A 302 -23.74 10.87 -0.72
CA VAL A 302 -25.18 10.76 -0.86
C VAL A 302 -25.82 11.89 -0.06
N PRO A 303 -26.36 12.93 -0.72
CA PRO A 303 -27.03 14.03 -0.04
C PRO A 303 -28.18 13.54 0.85
N LEU A 304 -28.34 14.14 2.04
CA LEU A 304 -29.41 13.76 2.98
C LEU A 304 -30.80 14.10 2.42
N LYS A 305 -30.90 15.16 1.60
CA LYS A 305 -32.07 15.46 0.76
C LYS A 305 -31.95 14.69 -0.56
N SER A 306 -32.44 13.45 -0.56
CA SER A 306 -32.59 12.65 -1.78
C SER A 306 -34.08 12.42 -2.05
N ASP A 307 -34.56 12.86 -3.21
CA ASP A 307 -35.97 12.68 -3.65
C ASP A 307 -36.39 11.20 -3.68
N ALA A 308 -35.45 10.27 -3.80
CA ALA A 308 -35.74 8.83 -3.77
C ALA A 308 -36.15 8.32 -2.38
N LEU A 309 -35.73 8.99 -1.30
CA LEU A 309 -36.06 8.59 0.07
C LEU A 309 -37.42 9.14 0.52
N SER A 310 -37.95 10.13 -0.20
CA SER A 310 -39.28 10.72 0.00
C SER A 310 -40.32 10.23 -1.01
N ALA A 311 -40.00 9.18 -1.80
CA ALA A 311 -40.89 8.64 -2.81
C ALA A 311 -42.29 8.38 -2.24
N SER A 312 -43.30 9.02 -2.86
CA SER A 312 -44.71 8.97 -2.48
C SER A 312 -45.21 7.51 -2.41
N PRO A 313 -46.21 7.20 -1.57
CA PRO A 313 -46.97 5.94 -1.63
C PRO A 313 -47.50 5.58 -3.03
N ASP A 314 -47.51 6.55 -3.96
CA ASP A 314 -47.92 6.38 -5.35
C ASP A 314 -46.85 5.78 -6.29
N ASP A 315 -45.59 5.56 -5.86
CA ASP A 315 -44.64 4.72 -6.62
C ASP A 315 -44.96 3.22 -6.43
N ALA A 316 -46.13 2.81 -6.92
CA ALA A 316 -46.56 1.41 -6.93
C ALA A 316 -45.65 0.49 -7.76
N SER A 317 -44.68 1.05 -8.51
CA SER A 317 -43.77 0.34 -9.42
C SER A 317 -42.39 0.03 -8.81
N GLY A 318 -41.99 0.75 -7.75
CA GLY A 318 -40.66 0.64 -7.13
C GLY A 318 -39.50 1.15 -7.99
N THR A 319 -39.78 1.92 -9.04
CA THR A 319 -38.79 2.28 -10.08
C THR A 319 -37.73 3.25 -9.56
N GLU A 320 -38.10 4.26 -8.77
CA GLU A 320 -37.15 5.25 -8.23
C GLU A 320 -36.26 4.64 -7.15
N LYS A 321 -36.83 3.78 -6.30
CA LYS A 321 -36.07 3.05 -5.29
C LYS A 321 -35.05 2.09 -5.91
N ASN A 322 -35.44 1.37 -6.97
CA ASN A 322 -34.54 0.49 -7.71
C ASN A 322 -33.43 1.29 -8.42
N LEU A 323 -33.75 2.46 -8.98
CA LEU A 323 -32.77 3.35 -9.58
C LEU A 323 -31.76 3.87 -8.54
N PHE A 324 -32.23 4.30 -7.36
CA PHE A 324 -31.37 4.70 -6.25
C PHE A 324 -30.41 3.57 -5.86
N ILE A 325 -30.93 2.35 -5.65
CA ILE A 325 -30.10 1.20 -5.26
C ILE A 325 -29.03 0.92 -6.32
N GLN A 326 -29.42 0.89 -7.59
CA GLN A 326 -28.50 0.64 -8.70
C GLN A 326 -27.43 1.74 -8.80
N GLU A 327 -27.81 3.00 -8.64
CA GLU A 327 -26.89 4.12 -8.72
C GLU A 327 -25.85 4.12 -7.58
N ILE A 328 -26.27 3.78 -6.36
CA ILE A 328 -25.33 3.61 -5.24
C ILE A 328 -24.39 2.43 -5.51
N GLN A 329 -24.89 1.30 -6.04
CA GLN A 329 -24.04 0.15 -6.40
C GLN A 329 -23.01 0.54 -7.47
N ASP A 330 -23.43 1.23 -8.53
CA ASP A 330 -22.53 1.75 -9.56
C ASP A 330 -21.49 2.72 -8.96
N ALA A 331 -21.88 3.57 -8.00
CA ALA A 331 -20.97 4.49 -7.32
C ALA A 331 -19.94 3.77 -6.44
N VAL A 332 -20.36 2.72 -5.73
CA VAL A 332 -19.47 1.86 -4.92
C VAL A 332 -18.47 1.13 -5.82
N ASP A 333 -18.94 0.51 -6.89
CA ASP A 333 -18.11 -0.22 -7.86
C ASP A 333 -17.09 0.72 -8.52
N LEU A 334 -17.49 1.96 -8.79
CA LEU A 334 -16.61 2.97 -9.33
C LEU A 334 -15.48 3.32 -8.35
N VAL A 335 -15.74 3.40 -7.03
CA VAL A 335 -14.70 3.63 -6.02
C VAL A 335 -13.70 2.46 -5.95
N GLY A 336 -14.14 1.21 -6.13
CA GLY A 336 -13.25 0.05 -6.32
C GLY A 336 -12.58 -0.49 -5.04
N GLY A 337 -13.02 -0.06 -3.85
CA GLY A 337 -12.51 -0.51 -2.55
C GLY A 337 -13.09 -1.84 -2.06
N LYS A 338 -12.37 -2.56 -1.19
CA LYS A 338 -12.86 -3.77 -0.51
C LYS A 338 -13.66 -3.47 0.76
N MET A 339 -13.24 -2.44 1.49
CA MET A 339 -13.80 -2.02 2.78
C MET A 339 -14.07 -0.53 2.71
N PHE A 340 -15.12 -0.10 3.40
CA PHE A 340 -15.60 1.27 3.34
C PHE A 340 -15.82 1.82 4.74
N ILE A 341 -15.77 3.15 4.81
CA ILE A 341 -16.16 3.94 5.97
C ILE A 341 -17.25 4.92 5.54
N LEU A 342 -18.37 4.91 6.26
CA LEU A 342 -19.48 5.83 6.04
C LEU A 342 -19.44 6.91 7.11
N ARG A 343 -19.40 8.18 6.69
CA ARG A 343 -19.23 9.33 7.59
C ARG A 343 -20.25 10.42 7.27
N SER A 344 -20.77 11.10 8.28
CA SER A 344 -21.50 12.34 8.07
C SER A 344 -20.57 13.46 7.59
N SER A 345 -21.10 14.30 6.71
CA SER A 345 -20.51 15.56 6.26
C SER A 345 -21.60 16.61 6.26
N LEU A 346 -21.70 17.39 7.34
CA LEU A 346 -22.67 18.49 7.44
C LEU A 346 -21.96 19.85 7.27
N VAL A 347 -22.75 20.91 7.09
CA VAL A 347 -22.22 22.29 6.96
C VAL A 347 -21.71 22.80 8.30
N ASP A 348 -22.47 22.57 9.38
CA ASP A 348 -22.24 23.10 10.72
C ASP A 348 -21.48 22.15 11.66
N GLU A 349 -21.02 21.00 11.15
CA GLU A 349 -20.34 19.97 11.95
C GLU A 349 -19.05 20.49 12.63
N ASP A 350 -18.45 21.53 12.06
CA ASP A 350 -17.17 22.11 12.50
C ASP A 350 -17.35 23.48 13.21
N ILE A 351 -18.57 23.86 13.62
CA ILE A 351 -18.84 25.09 14.40
C ILE A 351 -18.65 24.83 15.91
N ILE A 352 -17.76 25.59 16.55
CA ILE A 352 -17.54 25.54 18.01
C ILE A 352 -18.83 25.90 18.76
N GLY A 353 -19.21 25.03 19.69
CA GLY A 353 -20.42 25.16 20.52
C GLY A 353 -21.43 24.04 20.33
N VAL A 354 -21.35 23.32 19.21
CA VAL A 354 -22.12 22.08 18.94
C VAL A 354 -21.18 20.87 18.94
N SER A 355 -20.28 20.79 19.93
CA SER A 355 -19.60 19.54 20.25
C SER A 355 -20.52 18.68 21.11
N THR A 356 -21.63 18.23 20.53
CA THR A 356 -22.48 17.20 21.13
C THR A 356 -21.78 15.86 20.97
N ALA A 357 -20.99 15.49 21.97
CA ALA A 357 -20.43 14.16 22.10
C ALA A 357 -21.50 13.09 21.79
N GLY A 358 -21.29 12.31 20.72
CA GLY A 358 -22.17 11.20 20.33
C GLY A 358 -23.23 11.48 19.24
N GLN A 359 -23.33 12.70 18.67
CA GLN A 359 -24.29 12.98 17.59
C GLN A 359 -23.79 12.59 16.19
N TYR A 360 -22.49 12.72 15.90
CA TYR A 360 -21.90 12.34 14.62
C TYR A 360 -21.24 10.97 14.71
N VAL A 361 -21.67 10.04 13.85
CA VAL A 361 -21.23 8.64 13.83
C VAL A 361 -20.58 8.33 12.49
N SER A 362 -19.35 7.83 12.57
CA SER A 362 -18.67 7.14 11.48
C SER A 362 -18.81 5.64 11.68
N GLU A 363 -19.32 4.94 10.69
CA GLU A 363 -19.42 3.48 10.67
C GLU A 363 -18.27 2.95 9.83
N SER A 364 -17.31 2.28 10.47
CA SER A 364 -16.11 1.73 9.84
C SER A 364 -16.25 0.23 9.57
N ASN A 365 -15.33 -0.34 8.79
CA ASN A 365 -15.27 -1.77 8.48
C ASN A 365 -16.52 -2.30 7.76
N VAL A 366 -17.10 -1.47 6.88
CA VAL A 366 -18.30 -1.81 6.12
C VAL A 366 -17.89 -2.53 4.83
N ASP A 367 -18.40 -3.74 4.63
CA ASP A 367 -18.17 -4.51 3.41
C ASP A 367 -19.00 -3.94 2.25
N HIS A 368 -18.58 -4.18 1.01
CA HIS A 368 -19.28 -3.77 -0.21
C HIS A 368 -20.79 -4.08 -0.17
N GLU A 369 -21.18 -5.26 0.29
CA GLU A 369 -22.58 -5.71 0.35
C GLU A 369 -23.40 -4.99 1.45
N ASP A 370 -22.75 -4.50 2.50
CA ASP A 370 -23.39 -3.89 3.67
C ASP A 370 -23.54 -2.36 3.57
N ILE A 371 -22.97 -1.74 2.54
CA ILE A 371 -22.99 -0.28 2.33
C ILE A 371 -24.42 0.23 2.27
N MET A 372 -25.30 -0.43 1.50
CA MET A 372 -26.68 0.03 1.31
C MET A 372 -27.45 0.04 2.63
N ALA A 373 -27.36 -1.05 3.41
CA ALA A 373 -28.04 -1.16 4.69
C ALA A 373 -27.52 -0.12 5.70
N THR A 374 -26.20 0.09 5.73
CA THR A 374 -25.56 1.07 6.62
C THR A 374 -25.91 2.50 6.23
N LEU A 375 -25.90 2.81 4.93
CA LEU A 375 -26.27 4.11 4.38
C LEU A 375 -27.70 4.48 4.74
N LEU A 376 -28.67 3.60 4.50
CA LEU A 376 -30.07 3.84 4.81
C LEU A 376 -30.29 4.09 6.32
N ARG A 377 -29.60 3.31 7.17
CA ARG A 377 -29.62 3.51 8.63
C ARG A 377 -29.08 4.87 9.05
N LEU A 378 -27.98 5.32 8.46
CA LEU A 378 -27.39 6.63 8.75
C LEU A 378 -28.29 7.76 8.24
N ILE A 379 -28.84 7.66 7.03
CA ILE A 379 -29.75 8.68 6.52
C ILE A 379 -31.02 8.80 7.38
N ASP A 380 -31.64 7.68 7.76
CA ASP A 380 -32.79 7.67 8.67
C ASP A 380 -32.46 8.35 10.02
N ARG A 381 -31.27 8.08 10.56
CA ARG A 381 -30.80 8.71 11.80
C ARG A 381 -30.67 10.23 11.68
N TYR A 382 -30.00 10.73 10.64
CA TYR A 382 -29.73 12.17 10.51
C TYR A 382 -30.95 12.96 10.05
N SER A 383 -31.80 12.38 9.19
CA SER A 383 -33.06 13.00 8.76
C SER A 383 -34.06 13.24 9.90
N LYS A 384 -33.99 12.46 10.98
CA LYS A 384 -34.80 12.67 12.20
C LYS A 384 -34.18 13.67 13.17
N ALA A 385 -32.87 13.89 13.09
CA ALA A 385 -32.11 14.65 14.08
C ALA A 385 -31.89 16.12 13.69
N LEU A 386 -31.95 16.46 12.40
CA LEU A 386 -31.62 17.78 11.88
C LEU A 386 -32.86 18.48 11.33
N SER A 387 -33.09 19.73 11.75
CA SER A 387 -34.20 20.57 11.28
C SER A 387 -33.99 21.09 9.86
N GLU A 388 -32.73 21.23 9.45
CA GLU A 388 -32.30 21.58 8.09
C GLU A 388 -31.40 20.44 7.58
N ASN A 389 -31.93 19.60 6.68
CA ASN A 389 -31.23 18.43 6.12
C ASN A 389 -30.12 18.85 5.13
N GLU A 390 -29.18 19.70 5.53
CA GLU A 390 -28.05 20.14 4.71
C GLU A 390 -26.82 19.27 4.97
N GLY A 391 -26.17 18.81 3.89
CA GLY A 391 -25.05 17.88 3.95
C GLY A 391 -25.38 16.49 3.41
N SER A 392 -24.43 15.58 3.61
CA SER A 392 -24.41 14.26 2.98
C SER A 392 -23.81 13.19 3.87
N ILE A 393 -23.97 11.93 3.44
CA ILE A 393 -23.15 10.82 3.91
C ILE A 393 -22.03 10.58 2.89
N ILE A 394 -20.79 10.66 3.33
CA ILE A 394 -19.61 10.24 2.58
C ILE A 394 -19.53 8.71 2.66
N VAL A 395 -19.43 8.07 1.51
CA VAL A 395 -19.03 6.66 1.39
C VAL A 395 -17.62 6.63 0.81
N GLN A 396 -16.64 6.33 1.65
CA GLN A 396 -15.21 6.40 1.31
C GLN A 396 -14.54 5.04 1.45
N GLU A 397 -13.61 4.73 0.57
CA GLU A 397 -12.71 3.58 0.73
C GLU A 397 -11.96 3.67 2.06
N MET A 398 -12.05 2.60 2.86
CA MET A 398 -11.30 2.49 4.10
C MET A 398 -9.92 1.93 3.83
N ILE A 399 -8.89 2.76 4.03
CA ILE A 399 -7.51 2.31 3.94
C ILE A 399 -7.18 1.43 5.15
N LEU A 400 -6.99 0.13 4.90
CA LEU A 400 -6.36 -0.78 5.84
C LEU A 400 -4.85 -0.51 5.85
N SER A 401 -4.46 0.44 6.71
CA SER A 401 -3.11 0.99 6.76
C SER A 401 -2.16 0.20 7.65
N ASP A 402 -0.88 0.21 7.25
CA ASP A 402 0.23 -0.32 8.04
C ASP A 402 0.45 0.52 9.31
N TYR A 403 0.31 1.83 9.15
CA TYR A 403 0.28 2.82 10.21
C TYR A 403 -0.45 4.08 9.75
N SER A 404 -0.94 4.84 10.70
CA SER A 404 -1.76 6.02 10.44
C SER A 404 -1.70 6.99 11.60
N GLY A 405 -2.18 8.21 11.37
CA GLY A 405 -2.48 9.09 12.47
C GLY A 405 -2.88 10.50 12.08
N VAL A 406 -2.44 11.45 12.89
CA VAL A 406 -2.90 12.84 12.86
C VAL A 406 -1.70 13.77 12.76
N CYS A 407 -1.80 14.81 11.95
CA CYS A 407 -0.82 15.88 11.87
C CYS A 407 -1.50 17.23 12.15
N PHE A 408 -1.02 17.92 13.17
CA PHE A 408 -1.37 19.33 13.42
C PHE A 408 -0.29 20.20 12.80
N THR A 409 -0.64 21.04 11.82
CA THR A 409 0.35 21.88 11.15
C THR A 409 0.83 23.04 12.01
N SER A 410 0.14 23.36 13.10
CA SER A 410 0.62 24.28 14.14
C SER A 410 0.56 23.59 15.48
N ASN A 411 1.54 23.81 16.34
CA ASN A 411 1.57 23.18 17.66
C ASN A 411 0.41 23.73 18.51
N PRO A 412 -0.63 22.93 18.83
CA PRO A 412 -1.79 23.39 19.58
C PRO A 412 -1.47 23.71 21.05
N LEU A 413 -0.36 23.19 21.60
CA LEU A 413 0.06 23.39 22.98
C LEU A 413 0.84 24.69 23.18
N THR A 414 1.66 25.08 22.20
CA THR A 414 2.52 26.27 22.28
C THR A 414 2.04 27.42 21.42
N GLY A 415 1.13 27.17 20.47
CA GLY A 415 0.74 28.11 19.42
C GLY A 415 1.82 28.36 18.37
N SER A 416 2.94 27.62 18.40
CA SER A 416 4.03 27.79 17.44
C SER A 416 3.61 27.31 16.04
N GLY A 417 3.52 28.27 15.11
CA GLY A 417 3.26 27.99 13.70
C GLY A 417 4.45 27.38 12.93
N ASP A 418 5.66 27.36 13.51
CA ASP A 418 6.82 26.69 12.90
C ASP A 418 6.84 25.18 13.17
N GLN A 419 6.19 24.74 14.25
CA GLN A 419 6.29 23.37 14.72
C GLN A 419 5.02 22.59 14.37
N MET A 420 5.15 21.57 13.51
CA MET A 420 4.10 20.58 13.31
C MET A 420 4.22 19.45 14.33
N ILE A 421 3.08 18.92 14.77
CA ILE A 421 3.01 17.71 15.60
C ILE A 421 2.43 16.58 14.75
N ILE A 422 3.19 15.50 14.60
CA ILE A 422 2.77 14.29 13.89
C ILE A 422 2.63 13.17 14.92
N GLU A 423 1.41 12.67 15.09
CA GLU A 423 1.09 11.52 15.91
C GLU A 423 0.79 10.32 15.02
N LEU A 424 1.34 9.16 15.36
CA LEU A 424 1.15 7.93 14.59
C LEU A 424 1.08 6.68 15.47
N VAL A 425 0.29 5.70 15.01
CA VAL A 425 0.15 4.36 15.60
C VAL A 425 0.21 3.29 14.52
N PRO A 426 0.60 2.05 14.85
CA PRO A 426 0.38 0.92 13.95
C PRO A 426 -1.12 0.73 13.68
N GLY A 427 -1.47 0.35 12.44
CA GLY A 427 -2.86 0.14 12.04
C GLY A 427 -3.60 1.42 11.61
N GLY A 428 -4.91 1.50 11.89
CA GLY A 428 -5.85 2.50 11.34
C GLY A 428 -6.22 3.66 12.27
N ASN A 429 -6.73 4.76 11.70
CA ASN A 429 -7.04 6.03 12.40
C ASN A 429 -8.18 5.93 13.43
N ASP A 430 -9.03 4.90 13.33
CA ASP A 430 -10.08 4.59 14.30
C ASP A 430 -9.51 4.37 15.71
N LEU A 431 -8.24 3.99 15.80
CA LEU A 431 -7.56 3.72 17.07
C LEU A 431 -7.07 4.98 17.80
N LEU A 432 -6.72 6.03 17.06
CA LEU A 432 -6.24 7.30 17.61
C LEU A 432 -7.36 8.21 18.06
N THR A 433 -8.41 8.32 17.24
CA THR A 433 -9.56 9.20 17.51
C THR A 433 -10.32 8.80 18.77
N GLY A 434 -10.33 7.51 19.13
CA GLY A 434 -10.92 7.01 20.37
C GLY A 434 -10.06 7.23 21.63
N GLY A 435 -8.83 7.75 21.52
CA GLY A 435 -7.92 7.94 22.65
C GLY A 435 -7.49 6.64 23.34
N VAL A 436 -7.59 5.52 22.63
CA VAL A 436 -7.44 4.17 23.22
C VAL A 436 -6.00 3.67 23.17
N ILE A 437 -5.16 4.26 22.33
CA ILE A 437 -3.77 3.87 22.10
C ILE A 437 -2.88 5.11 22.22
N ALA A 438 -1.79 5.00 22.98
CA ALA A 438 -0.80 6.06 23.05
C ALA A 438 -0.01 6.16 21.72
N PRO A 439 -0.03 7.31 21.02
CA PRO A 439 0.73 7.49 19.79
C PRO A 439 2.23 7.58 20.03
N LYS A 440 2.99 7.36 18.97
CA LYS A 440 4.33 7.95 18.82
C LYS A 440 4.15 9.39 18.34
N THR A 441 4.82 10.34 18.99
CA THR A 441 4.71 11.76 18.67
C THR A 441 6.04 12.28 18.17
N LEU A 442 6.02 12.88 16.97
CA LEU A 442 7.15 13.49 16.31
C LEU A 442 6.90 14.98 16.15
N HIS A 443 7.94 15.79 16.35
CA HIS A 443 7.92 17.21 16.06
C HIS A 443 8.68 17.48 14.77
N PHE A 444 8.06 18.23 13.86
CA PHE A 444 8.70 18.67 12.62
C PHE A 444 8.80 20.20 12.61
N SER A 445 10.01 20.73 12.40
CA SER A 445 10.21 22.18 12.24
C SER A 445 10.14 22.55 10.77
N LYS A 446 9.21 23.44 10.41
CA LYS A 446 8.99 23.91 9.03
C LYS A 446 10.18 24.73 8.52
N SER A 447 10.78 25.55 9.38
CA SER A 447 11.91 26.41 9.01
C SER A 447 13.19 25.64 8.74
N THR A 448 13.44 24.56 9.47
CA THR A 448 14.69 23.79 9.37
C THR A 448 14.54 22.47 8.59
N GLY A 449 13.31 21.97 8.44
CA GLY A 449 13.02 20.67 7.83
C GLY A 449 13.43 19.48 8.69
N THR A 450 13.68 19.68 10.00
CA THR A 450 14.14 18.61 10.88
C THR A 450 12.99 17.91 11.60
N LEU A 451 13.07 16.59 11.70
CA LEU A 451 12.15 15.73 12.43
C LEU A 451 12.79 15.24 13.74
N GLU A 452 12.12 15.45 14.87
CA GLU A 452 12.55 15.04 16.20
C GLU A 452 11.55 14.06 16.81
N ASP A 453 12.04 12.93 17.34
CA ASP A 453 11.23 11.98 18.12
C ASP A 453 11.20 12.41 19.59
N VAL A 454 10.06 12.98 20.00
CA VAL A 454 9.84 13.54 21.33
C VAL A 454 9.53 12.44 22.35
N THR A 455 9.01 11.32 21.88
CA THR A 455 8.64 10.19 22.73
C THR A 455 9.84 9.29 23.09
N GLY A 456 10.91 9.35 22.29
CA GLY A 456 12.16 8.63 22.51
C GLY A 456 12.03 7.10 22.48
N SER A 457 13.01 6.39 23.05
CA SER A 457 13.02 4.91 23.16
C SER A 457 11.89 4.33 24.02
N ASN A 458 11.14 5.20 24.71
CA ASN A 458 10.02 4.83 25.57
C ASN A 458 8.67 4.79 24.82
N SER A 459 8.66 4.85 23.49
CA SER A 459 7.49 4.58 22.63
C SER A 459 7.67 3.36 21.72
N TRP A 460 6.70 3.13 20.81
CA TRP A 460 6.79 2.16 19.72
C TRP A 460 8.18 2.16 19.05
N GLY A 461 8.63 0.99 18.60
CA GLY A 461 9.87 0.83 17.83
C GLY A 461 9.82 1.53 16.47
N ARG A 462 10.53 1.01 15.47
CA ARG A 462 10.57 1.61 14.12
C ARG A 462 9.61 0.90 13.17
N PHE A 463 8.31 1.10 13.38
CA PHE A 463 7.23 0.49 12.58
C PHE A 463 6.83 1.32 11.34
N PHE A 464 7.47 2.46 11.12
CA PHE A 464 7.16 3.43 10.08
C PHE A 464 8.41 3.81 9.27
N ASP A 465 8.20 4.22 8.02
CA ASP A 465 9.25 4.76 7.17
C ASP A 465 9.44 6.26 7.42
N SER A 466 10.65 6.66 7.80
CA SER A 466 10.99 8.05 8.08
C SER A 466 10.88 8.94 6.83
N GLN A 467 11.12 8.41 5.63
CA GLN A 467 10.99 9.17 4.39
C GLN A 467 9.52 9.51 4.12
N ILE A 468 8.61 8.56 4.31
CA ILE A 468 7.16 8.79 4.15
C ILE A 468 6.65 9.84 5.15
N ILE A 469 7.21 9.89 6.36
CA ILE A 469 6.85 10.93 7.35
C ILE A 469 7.35 12.32 6.91
N LEU A 470 8.52 12.42 6.29
CA LEU A 470 8.99 13.68 5.72
C LEU A 470 8.11 14.12 4.53
N ASP A 471 7.72 13.18 3.68
CA ASP A 471 6.81 13.43 2.56
C ASP A 471 5.42 13.89 3.08
N LEU A 472 4.94 13.27 4.17
CA LEU A 472 3.73 13.71 4.88
C LEU A 472 3.86 15.14 5.40
N ALA A 473 4.95 15.48 6.08
CA ALA A 473 5.15 16.84 6.61
C ALA A 473 5.10 17.89 5.49
N GLU A 474 5.71 17.59 4.34
CA GLU A 474 5.65 18.44 3.16
C GLU A 474 4.24 18.51 2.54
N CYS A 475 3.52 17.39 2.48
CA CYS A 475 2.10 17.38 2.08
C CYS A 475 1.27 18.26 3.01
N CYS A 476 1.42 18.13 4.33
CA CYS A 476 0.71 18.92 5.33
C CYS A 476 1.04 20.42 5.20
N ARG A 477 2.30 20.78 4.91
CA ARG A 477 2.70 22.17 4.62
C ARG A 477 1.94 22.74 3.43
N LYS A 478 1.86 22.01 2.31
CA LYS A 478 1.13 22.43 1.11
C LYS A 478 -0.38 22.57 1.36
N ILE A 479 -0.95 21.68 2.17
CA ILE A 479 -2.36 21.74 2.56
C ILE A 479 -2.63 23.00 3.40
N GLU A 480 -1.79 23.29 4.39
CA GLU A 480 -1.88 24.53 5.19
C GLU A 480 -1.73 25.79 4.33
N GLU A 481 -0.78 25.81 3.40
CA GLU A 481 -0.58 26.92 2.47
C GLU A 481 -1.80 27.17 1.58
N HIS A 482 -2.45 26.09 1.12
CA HIS A 482 -3.66 26.19 0.32
C HIS A 482 -4.83 26.82 1.09
N PHE A 483 -5.08 26.34 2.32
CA PHE A 483 -6.18 26.86 3.15
C PHE A 483 -5.83 28.19 3.87
N GLY A 484 -4.55 28.58 3.88
CA GLY A 484 -4.05 29.82 4.48
C GLY A 484 -4.17 29.87 6.00
N ARG A 485 -4.37 28.73 6.65
CA ARG A 485 -4.61 28.61 8.09
C ARG A 485 -4.20 27.22 8.59
N PRO A 486 -3.83 27.06 9.87
CA PRO A 486 -3.41 25.77 10.40
C PRO A 486 -4.47 24.67 10.26
N GLN A 487 -4.02 23.45 10.00
CA GLN A 487 -4.86 22.29 9.68
C GLN A 487 -4.60 21.13 10.65
N ASP A 488 -5.67 20.41 10.99
CA ASP A 488 -5.68 19.10 11.64
C ASP A 488 -5.99 18.06 10.57
N ILE A 489 -4.98 17.25 10.23
CA ILE A 489 -4.96 16.37 9.08
C ILE A 489 -4.90 14.92 9.55
N GLU A 490 -5.90 14.11 9.20
CA GLU A 490 -5.84 12.66 9.39
C GLU A 490 -5.25 11.99 8.14
N TRP A 491 -4.31 11.09 8.35
CA TRP A 491 -3.55 10.46 7.28
C TRP A 491 -3.34 8.97 7.54
N ALA A 492 -3.05 8.22 6.49
CA ALA A 492 -2.84 6.78 6.55
C ALA A 492 -1.77 6.34 5.54
N VAL A 493 -0.95 5.35 5.90
CA VAL A 493 0.07 4.79 5.02
C VAL A 493 -0.21 3.31 4.77
N LYS A 494 -0.17 2.91 3.50
CA LYS A 494 -0.24 1.51 3.08
C LYS A 494 0.87 1.24 2.06
N GLY A 495 1.78 0.31 2.37
CA GLY A 495 3.00 0.11 1.61
C GLY A 495 3.81 1.40 1.55
N SER A 496 4.15 1.83 0.33
CA SER A 496 4.86 3.10 0.10
C SER A 496 3.93 4.29 -0.17
N ARG A 497 2.61 4.13 0.01
CA ARG A 497 1.62 5.14 -0.39
C ARG A 497 1.03 5.86 0.82
N LEU A 498 1.13 7.18 0.80
CA LEU A 498 0.48 8.09 1.74
C LEU A 498 -0.92 8.48 1.24
N TRP A 499 -1.88 8.49 2.15
CA TRP A 499 -3.25 8.93 1.92
C TRP A 499 -3.65 10.00 2.93
N ILE A 500 -4.29 11.07 2.45
CA ILE A 500 -4.97 12.03 3.31
C ILE A 500 -6.43 11.60 3.44
N VAL A 501 -6.85 11.33 4.67
CA VAL A 501 -8.16 10.73 4.98
C VAL A 501 -9.15 11.81 5.42
N GLN A 502 -8.67 12.89 6.01
CA GLN A 502 -9.44 14.06 6.40
C GLN A 502 -8.53 15.28 6.60
N SER A 503 -9.06 16.49 6.39
CA SER A 503 -8.44 17.75 6.81
C SER A 503 -9.50 18.68 7.37
N ARG A 504 -9.17 19.43 8.42
CA ARG A 504 -10.04 20.46 8.99
C ARG A 504 -9.22 21.59 9.60
N ASP A 505 -9.84 22.75 9.75
CA ASP A 505 -9.20 23.92 10.36
C ASP A 505 -8.92 23.70 11.84
N ILE A 506 -7.72 24.09 12.31
CA ILE A 506 -7.47 24.28 13.73
C ILE A 506 -8.04 25.64 14.12
N GLN A 507 -9.22 25.67 14.71
CA GLN A 507 -9.79 26.92 15.22
C GLN A 507 -9.14 27.28 16.57
N THR A 508 -8.28 28.29 16.58
CA THR A 508 -7.71 28.88 17.79
C THR A 508 -8.67 29.94 18.36
N SER A 509 -9.70 29.52 19.10
CA SER A 509 -10.47 30.45 19.96
C SER A 509 -9.86 30.41 21.36
N ASP A 510 -9.44 31.57 21.88
CA ASP A 510 -8.95 31.88 23.24
C ASP A 510 -8.25 30.77 24.03
N SER A 511 -7.07 31.08 24.55
CA SER A 511 -6.13 30.25 25.31
C SER A 511 -6.66 29.51 26.56
N SER A 512 -7.98 29.38 26.74
CA SER A 512 -8.64 28.68 27.84
C SER A 512 -9.63 27.59 27.45
N VAL A 513 -9.97 27.37 26.16
CA VAL A 513 -10.90 26.27 25.78
C VAL A 513 -10.55 25.65 24.41
N LEU A 514 -9.43 24.95 24.32
CA LEU A 514 -9.34 23.86 23.34
C LEU A 514 -10.20 22.71 23.89
N PRO A 515 -11.19 22.17 23.15
CA PRO A 515 -11.92 21.00 23.59
C PRO A 515 -10.89 19.89 23.84
N ALA A 516 -10.80 19.47 25.09
CA ALA A 516 -9.84 18.50 25.54
C ALA A 516 -10.05 17.15 24.82
N ARG A 517 -9.45 16.96 23.64
CA ARG A 517 -8.59 15.77 23.50
C ARG A 517 -7.53 16.02 24.56
N LYS A 518 -7.71 15.44 25.76
CA LYS A 518 -6.73 15.52 26.83
C LYS A 518 -5.41 15.05 26.21
N PHE A 519 -4.57 15.99 25.80
CA PHE A 519 -3.14 15.79 25.66
C PHE A 519 -2.67 15.55 27.08
N ASP A 520 -2.83 14.32 27.53
CA ASP A 520 -2.50 13.95 28.89
C ASP A 520 -0.97 13.97 28.95
N ALA A 521 -0.42 15.14 29.28
CA ALA A 521 0.98 15.31 29.68
C ALA A 521 1.33 14.43 30.91
N HIS A 522 0.33 13.75 31.50
CA HIS A 522 0.47 12.70 32.48
C HIS A 522 0.57 11.26 31.95
N ALA A 523 0.55 11.02 30.64
CA ALA A 523 1.06 9.77 30.06
C ALA A 523 2.61 9.76 30.05
N ARG A 524 3.25 10.10 31.18
CA ARG A 524 4.64 9.71 31.45
C ARG A 524 4.66 8.18 31.52
N GLY A 525 4.86 7.54 30.37
CA GLY A 525 4.90 6.07 30.20
C GLY A 525 3.56 5.44 29.77
N GLY A 526 2.96 5.94 28.68
CA GLY A 526 1.69 5.45 28.12
C GLY A 526 1.65 3.92 27.93
N LEU A 527 0.62 3.30 28.50
CA LEU A 527 0.40 1.86 28.66
C LEU A 527 0.64 1.05 27.37
N ARG A 528 1.81 0.42 27.26
CA ARG A 528 2.07 -0.65 26.27
C ARG A 528 1.66 -2.00 26.85
N ASP A 529 0.39 -2.12 27.20
CA ASP A 529 -0.17 -3.40 27.59
C ASP A 529 -0.50 -4.26 26.37
N ILE A 530 -0.67 -5.57 26.60
CA ILE A 530 -0.99 -6.50 25.53
C ILE A 530 -2.34 -6.19 24.87
N ALA A 531 -3.31 -5.63 25.59
CA ALA A 531 -4.60 -5.26 25.01
C ALA A 531 -4.45 -4.17 23.94
N THR A 532 -3.60 -3.17 24.20
CA THR A 532 -3.29 -2.07 23.30
C THR A 532 -2.51 -2.54 22.08
N ILE A 533 -1.51 -3.41 22.27
CA ILE A 533 -0.75 -4.04 21.17
C ILE A 533 -1.68 -4.85 20.27
N CYS A 534 -2.50 -5.72 20.86
CA CYS A 534 -3.45 -6.53 20.10
C CYS A 534 -4.44 -5.68 19.30
N ARG A 535 -4.84 -4.51 19.83
CA ARG A 535 -5.70 -3.58 19.09
C ARG A 535 -4.96 -2.92 17.92
N ALA A 536 -3.74 -2.43 18.14
CA ALA A 536 -2.92 -1.77 17.12
C ALA A 536 -2.66 -2.67 15.91
N TYR A 537 -2.29 -3.93 16.14
CA TYR A 537 -2.03 -4.90 15.06
C TYR A 537 -3.26 -5.69 14.63
N ARG A 538 -4.45 -5.32 15.12
CA ARG A 538 -5.72 -6.00 14.82
C ARG A 538 -5.59 -7.52 15.00
N VAL A 539 -5.13 -7.93 16.18
CA VAL A 539 -5.05 -9.34 16.60
C VAL A 539 -6.47 -9.85 16.87
N PRO A 540 -6.90 -10.94 16.22
CA PRO A 540 -8.21 -11.56 16.43
C PRO A 540 -8.47 -11.90 17.91
N PRO A 541 -9.70 -11.69 18.44
CA PRO A 541 -10.07 -12.00 19.82
C PRO A 541 -9.71 -13.42 20.27
N ASN A 542 -9.95 -14.42 19.43
CA ASN A 542 -9.60 -15.82 19.71
C ASN A 542 -8.08 -16.03 19.84
N LEU A 543 -7.29 -15.39 18.98
CA LEU A 543 -5.83 -15.45 19.04
C LEU A 543 -5.30 -14.71 20.28
N LYS A 544 -5.85 -13.52 20.59
CA LYS A 544 -5.54 -12.78 21.82
C LYS A 544 -5.80 -13.63 23.06
N LEU A 545 -6.93 -14.33 23.13
CA LEU A 545 -7.26 -15.21 24.25
C LEU A 545 -6.28 -16.39 24.35
N HIS A 546 -5.86 -16.96 23.21
CA HIS A 546 -4.82 -17.99 23.19
C HIS A 546 -3.49 -17.48 23.79
N LEU A 547 -3.01 -16.31 23.35
CA LEU A 547 -1.79 -15.69 23.91
C LEU A 547 -1.89 -15.49 25.43
N LEU A 548 -3.04 -14.97 25.90
CA LEU A 548 -3.29 -14.78 27.33
C LEU A 548 -3.33 -16.09 28.11
N ARG A 549 -3.95 -17.15 27.56
CA ARG A 549 -4.00 -18.48 28.19
C ARG A 549 -2.62 -19.10 28.33
N VAL A 550 -1.79 -19.03 27.28
CA VAL A 550 -0.41 -19.56 27.31
C VAL A 550 0.42 -18.82 28.36
N ALA A 551 0.34 -17.49 28.37
CA ALA A 551 1.02 -16.66 29.36
C ALA A 551 0.51 -16.91 30.79
N ALA A 552 -0.79 -17.11 30.99
CA ALA A 552 -1.38 -17.43 32.29
C ALA A 552 -0.92 -18.81 32.80
N PHE A 553 -0.87 -19.81 31.91
CA PHE A 553 -0.37 -21.14 32.23
C PHE A 553 1.10 -21.08 32.69
N ALA A 554 1.95 -20.35 31.95
CA ALA A 554 3.34 -20.13 32.34
C ALA A 554 3.48 -19.34 33.64
N SER A 555 2.65 -18.31 33.85
CA SER A 555 2.62 -17.54 35.11
C SER A 555 2.30 -18.45 36.30
N LYS A 556 1.35 -19.39 36.13
CA LYS A 556 1.02 -20.38 37.17
C LYS A 556 2.19 -21.29 37.51
N ILE A 557 2.95 -21.73 36.51
CA ILE A 557 4.21 -22.48 36.71
C ILE A 557 5.21 -21.62 37.50
N CYS A 558 5.46 -20.39 37.04
CA CYS A 558 6.44 -19.49 37.64
C CYS A 558 6.12 -19.19 39.12
N GLN A 559 4.86 -18.94 39.46
CA GLN A 559 4.40 -18.67 40.83
C GLN A 559 4.65 -19.85 41.80
N ASN A 560 4.74 -21.08 41.28
CA ASN A 560 4.87 -22.31 42.06
C ASN A 560 6.22 -23.00 41.83
N TRP A 561 7.15 -22.32 41.16
CA TRP A 561 8.46 -22.83 40.82
C TRP A 561 9.33 -22.97 42.07
N ALA A 562 9.96 -24.13 42.24
CA ALA A 562 10.90 -24.43 43.33
C ALA A 562 12.31 -24.77 42.82
N GLY A 563 12.52 -24.75 41.51
CA GLY A 563 13.81 -25.06 40.86
C GLY A 563 14.78 -23.88 40.78
N ALA A 564 15.69 -23.94 39.81
CA ALA A 564 16.69 -22.90 39.58
C ALA A 564 16.06 -21.54 39.21
N LYS A 565 16.84 -20.45 39.32
CA LYS A 565 16.36 -19.09 39.05
C LYS A 565 15.81 -18.94 37.62
N ILE A 566 14.61 -18.38 37.50
CA ILE A 566 13.94 -18.06 36.25
C ILE A 566 13.65 -16.55 36.16
N ASP A 567 13.46 -16.06 34.95
CA ASP A 567 12.98 -14.71 34.66
C ASP A 567 11.51 -14.77 34.23
N GLN A 568 10.60 -14.63 35.20
CA GLN A 568 9.16 -14.67 34.96
C GLN A 568 8.70 -13.57 34.01
N GLN A 569 9.28 -12.36 34.07
CA GLN A 569 8.87 -11.27 33.18
C GLN A 569 9.26 -11.56 31.74
N LEU A 570 10.47 -12.07 31.52
CA LEU A 570 10.92 -12.50 30.20
C LEU A 570 10.00 -13.57 29.60
N ILE A 571 9.67 -14.61 30.38
CA ILE A 571 8.78 -15.71 29.95
C ILE A 571 7.41 -15.16 29.56
N ILE A 572 6.77 -14.38 30.44
CA ILE A 572 5.42 -13.88 30.20
C ILE A 572 5.39 -12.92 29.01
N LYS A 573 6.35 -11.99 28.89
CA LYS A 573 6.44 -11.06 27.76
C LYS A 573 6.61 -11.80 26.43
N ALA A 574 7.46 -12.83 26.38
CA ALA A 574 7.61 -13.67 25.20
C ALA A 574 6.30 -14.37 24.84
N LEU A 575 5.63 -15.00 25.81
CA LEU A 575 4.39 -15.75 25.57
C LEU A 575 3.18 -14.86 25.28
N LEU A 576 3.19 -13.57 25.64
CA LEU A 576 2.14 -12.66 25.19
C LEU A 576 2.28 -12.27 23.71
N LEU A 577 3.43 -12.53 23.08
CA LEU A 577 3.72 -12.15 21.69
C LEU A 577 4.06 -13.34 20.77
N HIS A 578 4.36 -14.51 21.33
CA HIS A 578 5.03 -15.62 20.64
C HIS A 578 4.36 -16.15 19.36
N ASP A 579 3.06 -15.97 19.24
CA ASP A 579 2.24 -16.49 18.15
C ASP A 579 1.34 -15.37 17.58
N ILE A 580 1.70 -14.09 17.82
CA ILE A 580 0.93 -12.93 17.32
C ILE A 580 0.86 -12.91 15.79
N GLY A 581 1.87 -13.45 15.11
CA GLY A 581 1.89 -13.60 13.65
C GLY A 581 0.97 -14.70 13.12
N ASN A 582 0.33 -15.52 13.97
CA ASN A 582 -0.63 -16.54 13.54
C ASN A 582 -1.86 -15.97 12.79
N ILE A 583 -2.03 -14.64 12.81
CA ILE A 583 -3.00 -13.92 11.98
C ILE A 583 -2.87 -14.32 10.51
N VAL A 584 -1.64 -14.52 9.99
CA VAL A 584 -1.42 -14.84 8.56
C VAL A 584 -1.86 -16.26 8.19
N LYS A 585 -1.81 -17.21 9.13
CA LYS A 585 -2.16 -18.62 8.87
C LYS A 585 -3.59 -19.00 9.26
N ALA A 586 -4.33 -18.12 9.92
CA ALA A 586 -5.66 -18.43 10.44
C ALA A 586 -6.66 -18.71 9.30
N ASP A 587 -7.09 -19.96 9.13
CA ASP A 587 -8.09 -20.34 8.13
C ASP A 587 -9.48 -20.48 8.77
N TYR A 588 -10.19 -19.34 8.84
CA TYR A 588 -11.56 -19.25 9.35
C TYR A 588 -12.60 -19.91 8.42
N ARG A 589 -12.28 -20.13 7.14
CA ARG A 589 -13.20 -20.78 6.19
C ARG A 589 -13.24 -22.29 6.39
N ARG A 590 -12.07 -22.92 6.54
CA ARG A 590 -11.97 -24.37 6.80
C ARG A 590 -12.29 -24.73 8.25
N ASN A 591 -12.12 -23.80 9.18
CA ASN A 591 -12.41 -24.01 10.60
C ASN A 591 -13.32 -22.91 11.18
N PRO A 592 -14.63 -22.91 10.84
CA PRO A 592 -15.56 -21.88 11.31
C PRO A 592 -15.62 -21.76 12.84
N GLY A 593 -15.38 -22.85 13.58
CA GLY A 593 -15.29 -22.80 15.05
C GLY A 593 -14.24 -21.81 15.56
N LEU A 594 -13.12 -21.62 14.83
CA LEU A 594 -12.09 -20.66 15.24
C LEU A 594 -12.52 -19.19 15.07
N PHE A 595 -13.71 -18.94 14.51
CA PHE A 595 -14.28 -17.60 14.34
C PHE A 595 -15.35 -17.34 15.42
N PRO A 596 -14.99 -16.77 16.58
CA PRO A 596 -15.94 -16.45 17.65
C PRO A 596 -16.97 -15.40 17.21
N GLU A 597 -18.15 -15.41 17.84
CA GLU A 597 -19.22 -14.43 17.57
C GLU A 597 -18.75 -12.98 17.73
N GLU A 598 -17.82 -12.72 18.65
CA GLU A 598 -17.20 -11.40 18.89
C GLU A 598 -16.50 -10.82 17.65
N MET A 599 -16.06 -11.67 16.71
CA MET A 599 -15.40 -11.20 15.49
C MET A 599 -16.39 -10.61 14.46
N GLN A 600 -17.69 -10.92 14.56
CA GLN A 600 -18.84 -10.41 13.80
C GLN A 600 -18.75 -10.47 12.26
N ASN A 601 -17.72 -9.88 11.65
CA ASN A 601 -17.56 -9.73 10.21
C ASN A 601 -16.35 -10.54 9.70
N LEU A 602 -16.61 -11.70 9.10
CA LEU A 602 -15.56 -12.57 8.56
C LEU A 602 -14.76 -11.90 7.43
N LYS A 603 -15.44 -11.16 6.54
CA LYS A 603 -14.78 -10.49 5.41
C LYS A 603 -13.79 -9.42 5.89
N TYR A 604 -14.13 -8.69 6.95
CA TYR A 604 -13.22 -7.75 7.61
C TYR A 604 -11.94 -8.44 8.09
N TRP A 605 -12.06 -9.55 8.83
CA TRP A 605 -10.89 -10.27 9.35
C TRP A 605 -10.05 -10.93 8.25
N MET A 606 -10.68 -11.32 7.14
CA MET A 606 -9.96 -11.74 5.93
C MET A 606 -9.17 -10.58 5.32
N ALA A 607 -9.76 -9.39 5.24
CA ALA A 607 -9.07 -8.21 4.73
C ALA A 607 -7.91 -7.76 5.65
N VAL A 608 -8.08 -7.90 6.98
CA VAL A 608 -7.00 -7.69 7.96
C VAL A 608 -5.89 -8.71 7.76
N GLN A 609 -6.22 -9.99 7.55
CA GLN A 609 -5.23 -11.03 7.27
C GLN A 609 -4.44 -10.73 5.98
N ASP A 610 -5.13 -10.37 4.89
CA ASP A 610 -4.49 -9.96 3.63
C ASP A 610 -3.50 -8.80 3.85
N MET A 611 -3.91 -7.78 4.61
CA MET A 611 -3.07 -6.63 4.95
C MET A 611 -1.80 -7.04 5.71
N ILE A 612 -1.93 -7.87 6.76
CA ILE A 612 -0.78 -8.34 7.55
C ILE A 612 0.16 -9.19 6.69
N LYS A 613 -0.37 -10.02 5.77
CA LYS A 613 0.44 -10.77 4.79
C LYS A 613 1.17 -9.86 3.82
N GLU A 614 0.50 -8.82 3.32
CA GLU A 614 1.10 -7.84 2.42
C GLU A 614 2.26 -7.10 3.10
N LYS A 615 2.13 -6.77 4.39
CA LYS A 615 3.16 -6.07 5.17
C LYS A 615 4.32 -6.96 5.62
N TYR A 616 4.04 -8.12 6.23
CA TYR A 616 5.06 -8.94 6.90
C TYR A 616 5.36 -10.29 6.22
N GLY A 617 4.64 -10.63 5.16
CA GLY A 617 4.73 -11.94 4.51
C GLY A 617 3.77 -12.99 5.07
N ASP A 618 3.77 -14.17 4.45
CA ASP A 618 2.84 -15.27 4.77
C ASP A 618 3.42 -16.27 5.79
N ASP A 619 4.59 -15.99 6.35
CA ASP A 619 5.25 -16.80 7.38
C ASP A 619 4.86 -16.29 8.78
N ASP A 620 4.24 -17.14 9.60
CA ASP A 620 3.71 -16.75 10.90
C ASP A 620 4.81 -16.41 11.91
N MET A 621 5.95 -17.10 11.85
CA MET A 621 7.12 -16.76 12.67
C MET A 621 7.74 -15.44 12.22
N GLY A 622 7.93 -15.25 10.92
CA GLY A 622 8.42 -13.99 10.32
C GLY A 622 7.55 -12.81 10.72
N ALA A 623 6.22 -12.93 10.59
CA ALA A 623 5.27 -11.92 11.03
C ALA A 623 5.34 -11.66 12.54
N THR A 624 5.46 -12.71 13.36
CA THR A 624 5.64 -12.59 14.82
C THR A 624 6.87 -11.77 15.17
N LEU A 625 8.01 -12.09 14.56
CA LEU A 625 9.28 -11.42 14.83
C LEU A 625 9.28 -9.98 14.32
N ALA A 626 8.70 -9.72 13.15
CA ALA A 626 8.55 -8.37 12.62
C ALA A 626 7.66 -7.49 13.52
N ILE A 627 6.51 -8.00 13.96
CA ILE A 627 5.63 -7.28 14.91
C ILE A 627 6.35 -7.04 16.25
N ALA A 628 7.09 -8.03 16.76
CA ALA A 628 7.86 -7.87 17.99
C ALA A 628 8.94 -6.77 17.87
N GLN A 629 9.60 -6.68 16.71
CA GLN A 629 10.56 -5.63 16.38
C GLN A 629 9.90 -4.25 16.23
N ASP A 630 8.76 -4.16 15.55
CA ASP A 630 7.98 -2.93 15.42
C ASP A 630 7.54 -2.39 16.78
N ILE A 631 7.19 -3.29 17.71
CA ILE A 631 6.86 -2.97 19.11
C ILE A 631 8.11 -2.50 19.89
N GLY A 632 9.30 -2.96 19.51
CA GLY A 632 10.59 -2.61 20.11
C GLY A 632 10.97 -3.50 21.30
N VAL A 633 10.54 -4.76 21.36
CA VAL A 633 10.87 -5.64 22.51
C VAL A 633 12.36 -6.01 22.52
N SER A 634 12.88 -6.40 23.69
CA SER A 634 14.31 -6.72 23.83
C SER A 634 14.71 -7.99 23.09
N ASP A 635 15.99 -8.07 22.70
CA ASP A 635 16.56 -9.24 22.00
C ASP A 635 16.37 -10.55 22.78
N ASN A 636 16.35 -10.49 24.11
CA ASN A 636 16.08 -11.67 24.95
C ASN A 636 14.65 -12.21 24.75
N VAL A 637 13.66 -11.31 24.61
CA VAL A 637 12.26 -11.71 24.34
C VAL A 637 12.17 -12.35 22.95
N ILE A 638 12.79 -11.73 21.94
CA ILE A 638 12.85 -12.23 20.57
C ILE A 638 13.49 -13.63 20.56
N LYS A 639 14.65 -13.79 21.20
CA LYS A 639 15.36 -15.06 21.33
C LYS A 639 14.47 -16.15 21.94
N LEU A 640 13.77 -15.85 23.03
CA LEU A 640 12.90 -16.82 23.70
C LEU A 640 11.70 -17.23 22.82
N ILE A 641 11.10 -16.29 22.09
CA ILE A 641 10.04 -16.59 21.10
C ILE A 641 10.55 -17.54 20.02
N THR A 642 11.78 -17.35 19.53
CA THR A 642 12.39 -18.21 18.52
C THR A 642 12.75 -19.60 19.07
N GLU A 643 13.28 -19.69 20.28
CA GLU A 643 13.81 -20.95 20.84
C GLU A 643 12.74 -21.87 21.44
N LYS A 644 11.53 -21.35 21.77
CA LYS A 644 10.45 -22.14 22.38
C LYS A 644 9.75 -23.12 21.44
N GLN A 645 10.03 -23.06 20.13
CA GLN A 645 9.28 -23.79 19.11
C GLN A 645 9.28 -25.31 19.33
N PHE A 646 8.15 -25.94 18.98
CA PHE A 646 7.98 -27.40 19.11
C PHE A 646 9.04 -28.21 18.35
N ILE A 647 9.47 -27.72 17.19
CA ILE A 647 10.51 -28.37 16.37
C ILE A 647 11.86 -28.47 17.11
N LEU A 648 12.09 -27.62 18.10
CA LEU A 648 13.31 -27.55 18.89
C LEU A 648 13.20 -28.31 20.22
N ASN A 649 12.20 -29.18 20.40
CA ASN A 649 11.99 -29.88 21.67
C ASN A 649 13.19 -30.75 22.10
N ASP A 650 13.92 -31.36 21.15
CA ASP A 650 15.12 -32.13 21.48
C ASP A 650 16.21 -31.24 22.09
N GLU A 651 16.45 -30.06 21.50
CA GLU A 651 17.38 -29.07 22.04
C GLU A 651 16.88 -28.47 23.36
N THR A 652 15.59 -28.15 23.44
CA THR A 652 14.96 -27.61 24.65
C THR A 652 15.08 -28.58 25.83
N LEU A 653 14.95 -29.89 25.59
CA LEU A 653 15.12 -30.92 26.61
C LEU A 653 16.56 -30.92 27.18
N GLN A 654 17.56 -30.76 26.32
CA GLN A 654 18.98 -30.76 26.71
C GLN A 654 19.47 -29.42 27.27
N SER A 655 18.72 -28.33 27.06
CA SER A 655 19.07 -27.01 27.54
C SER A 655 18.99 -26.92 29.08
N ASP A 656 19.89 -26.15 29.69
CA ASP A 656 19.81 -25.77 31.10
C ASP A 656 18.95 -24.50 31.32
N ASP A 657 18.46 -23.88 30.24
CA ASP A 657 17.59 -22.71 30.30
C ASP A 657 16.14 -23.09 30.63
N TRP A 658 15.77 -22.92 31.89
CA TRP A 658 14.41 -23.14 32.37
C TRP A 658 13.38 -22.17 31.77
N ASN A 659 13.78 -20.96 31.36
CA ASN A 659 12.85 -20.03 30.72
C ASN A 659 12.35 -20.60 29.39
N ARG A 660 13.27 -21.17 28.59
CA ARG A 660 12.98 -21.87 27.34
C ARG A 660 12.05 -23.07 27.56
N LYS A 661 12.34 -23.90 28.56
CA LYS A 661 11.52 -25.09 28.89
C LYS A 661 10.10 -24.72 29.31
N ILE A 662 9.95 -23.75 30.21
CA ILE A 662 8.64 -23.29 30.68
C ILE A 662 7.84 -22.69 29.52
N ALA A 663 8.47 -21.84 28.70
CA ALA A 663 7.82 -21.23 27.54
C ALA A 663 7.34 -22.28 26.53
N ALA A 664 8.23 -23.19 26.12
CA ALA A 664 7.93 -24.24 25.16
C ALA A 664 6.80 -25.15 25.64
N TYR A 665 6.87 -25.61 26.89
CA TYR A 665 5.86 -26.50 27.46
C TYR A 665 4.50 -25.83 27.63
N SER A 666 4.47 -24.55 28.02
CA SER A 666 3.21 -23.82 28.22
C SER A 666 2.41 -23.68 26.93
N ASP A 667 3.07 -23.35 25.81
CA ASP A 667 2.45 -23.30 24.47
C ASP A 667 1.89 -24.69 24.06
N GLN A 668 2.64 -25.75 24.37
CA GLN A 668 2.27 -27.14 24.08
C GLN A 668 1.08 -27.68 24.89
N ARG A 669 0.58 -26.94 25.88
CA ARG A 669 -0.58 -27.32 26.71
C ARG A 669 -1.86 -26.59 26.32
N ILE A 670 -1.79 -25.55 25.49
CA ILE A 670 -2.96 -24.74 25.14
C ILE A 670 -3.44 -25.07 23.72
N GLY A 671 -4.63 -25.63 23.62
CA GLY A 671 -5.35 -25.78 22.36
C GLY A 671 -6.16 -24.52 22.00
N PRO A 672 -6.83 -24.51 20.84
CA PRO A 672 -7.69 -23.40 20.45
C PRO A 672 -8.84 -23.12 21.43
N TRP A 673 -9.24 -24.15 22.19
CA TRP A 673 -10.43 -24.13 23.04
C TRP A 673 -10.14 -24.05 24.53
N GLY A 674 -8.88 -24.18 24.95
CA GLY A 674 -8.52 -24.23 26.36
C GLY A 674 -7.30 -25.08 26.64
N VAL A 675 -7.10 -25.36 27.92
CA VAL A 675 -6.01 -26.19 28.43
C VAL A 675 -6.29 -27.66 28.11
N LEU A 676 -5.32 -28.34 27.53
CA LEU A 676 -5.39 -29.77 27.19
C LEU A 676 -4.21 -30.49 27.81
N SER A 677 -4.28 -31.81 28.01
CA SER A 677 -3.07 -32.60 28.22
C SER A 677 -2.21 -32.57 26.95
N LEU A 678 -0.90 -32.86 27.10
CA LEU A 678 0.01 -32.90 25.95
C LEU A 678 -0.50 -33.86 24.86
N ARG A 679 -0.96 -35.06 25.23
CA ARG A 679 -1.47 -36.04 24.26
C ARG A 679 -2.77 -35.61 23.58
N GLU A 680 -3.69 -34.98 24.30
CA GLU A 680 -4.91 -34.42 23.71
C GLU A 680 -4.59 -33.28 22.75
N ARG A 681 -3.67 -32.38 23.13
CA ARG A 681 -3.21 -31.27 22.29
C ARG A 681 -2.58 -31.76 20.99
N LEU A 682 -1.75 -32.80 21.05
CA LEU A 682 -1.13 -33.40 19.88
C LEU A 682 -2.15 -34.11 18.98
N SER A 683 -3.13 -34.79 19.58
CA SER A 683 -4.22 -35.44 18.85
C SER A 683 -5.15 -34.44 18.16
N GLU A 684 -5.42 -33.31 18.81
CA GLU A 684 -6.08 -32.15 18.19
C GLU A 684 -5.26 -31.60 17.02
N ALA A 685 -3.96 -31.38 17.22
CA ALA A 685 -3.08 -30.82 16.21
C ALA A 685 -3.00 -31.69 14.95
N LYS A 686 -2.86 -33.02 15.12
CA LYS A 686 -2.87 -33.99 14.02
C LYS A 686 -4.18 -33.95 13.22
N ARG A 687 -5.32 -33.71 13.88
CA ARG A 687 -6.62 -33.61 13.19
C ARG A 687 -6.73 -32.32 12.38
N ARG A 688 -6.37 -31.18 12.98
CA ARG A 688 -6.52 -29.85 12.36
C ARG A 688 -5.53 -29.58 11.24
N TYR A 689 -4.30 -30.10 11.35
CA TYR A 689 -3.25 -29.93 10.35
C TYR A 689 -3.07 -31.16 9.44
N LYS A 690 -4.09 -32.03 9.37
CA LYS A 690 -4.08 -33.18 8.47
C LYS A 690 -3.94 -32.68 7.03
N ASN A 691 -2.86 -33.09 6.35
CA ASN A 691 -2.52 -32.69 4.98
C ASN A 691 -2.10 -31.22 4.80
N VAL A 692 -1.73 -30.52 5.88
CA VAL A 692 -1.10 -29.19 5.78
C VAL A 692 0.41 -29.38 5.60
N GLU A 693 0.93 -28.97 4.45
CA GLU A 693 2.36 -29.01 4.15
C GLU A 693 3.15 -28.13 5.12
N GLY A 694 4.33 -28.57 5.56
CA GLY A 694 5.16 -27.85 6.53
C GLY A 694 4.70 -27.90 8.00
N ALA A 695 3.52 -28.43 8.31
CA ALA A 695 3.07 -28.55 9.69
C ALA A 695 3.94 -29.54 10.50
N SER A 696 4.37 -29.14 11.70
CA SER A 696 5.26 -29.94 12.56
C SER A 696 4.71 -31.34 12.87
N VAL A 697 3.39 -31.51 12.90
CA VAL A 697 2.73 -32.81 13.10
C VAL A 697 2.91 -33.80 11.94
N ASN A 698 3.31 -33.32 10.76
CA ASN A 698 3.45 -34.12 9.54
C ASN A 698 4.91 -34.48 9.21
N ILE A 699 5.88 -34.06 10.04
CA ILE A 699 7.31 -34.30 9.76
C ILE A 699 7.76 -35.71 10.16
N ARG A 700 8.79 -36.21 9.46
CA ARG A 700 9.50 -37.43 9.84
C ARG A 700 10.29 -37.17 11.12
N GLY A 701 9.82 -37.70 12.25
CA GLY A 701 10.44 -37.49 13.57
C GLY A 701 9.51 -36.90 14.64
N PHE A 702 8.26 -36.57 14.28
CA PHE A 702 7.28 -36.01 15.22
C PHE A 702 7.14 -36.79 16.53
N GLU A 703 7.02 -38.12 16.48
CA GLU A 703 6.94 -38.97 17.68
C GLU A 703 8.19 -38.88 18.58
N GLY A 704 9.36 -38.55 18.02
CA GLY A 704 10.56 -38.25 18.79
C GLY A 704 10.40 -36.96 19.59
N LEU A 705 9.97 -35.88 18.94
CA LEU A 705 9.72 -34.58 19.58
C LEU A 705 8.61 -34.64 20.63
N VAL A 706 7.61 -35.50 20.43
CA VAL A 706 6.57 -35.79 21.44
C VAL A 706 7.18 -36.41 22.69
N ARG A 707 8.06 -37.41 22.54
CA ARG A 707 8.75 -37.99 23.70
C ARG A 707 9.64 -36.97 24.40
N SER A 708 10.25 -36.06 23.66
CA SER A 708 11.03 -34.97 24.25
C SER A 708 10.14 -34.00 25.03
N ALA A 709 8.95 -33.67 24.54
CA ALA A 709 7.94 -32.90 25.28
C ALA A 709 7.48 -33.60 26.57
N GLU A 710 7.21 -34.91 26.52
CA GLU A 710 6.85 -35.70 27.71
C GLU A 710 7.98 -35.70 28.76
N LYS A 711 9.25 -35.70 28.32
CA LYS A 711 10.40 -35.59 29.22
C LYS A 711 10.58 -34.18 29.79
N ILE A 712 10.30 -33.12 29.01
CA ILE A 712 10.28 -31.75 29.51
C ILE A 712 9.20 -31.61 30.59
N GLU A 713 8.01 -32.19 30.38
CA GLU A 713 6.94 -32.23 31.39
C GLU A 713 7.40 -32.86 32.71
N ALA A 714 8.08 -34.00 32.63
CA ALA A 714 8.62 -34.67 33.81
C ALA A 714 9.63 -33.78 34.55
N GLN A 715 10.59 -33.17 33.83
CA GLN A 715 11.57 -32.25 34.41
C GLN A 715 10.92 -31.04 35.09
N LEU A 716 9.87 -30.46 34.49
CA LEU A 716 9.14 -29.34 35.09
C LEU A 716 8.37 -29.78 36.34
N THR A 717 7.73 -30.95 36.30
CA THR A 717 6.94 -31.49 37.42
C THR A 717 7.80 -31.71 38.66
N GLU A 718 9.04 -32.20 38.50
CA GLU A 718 10.00 -32.39 39.61
C GLU A 718 10.36 -31.08 40.33
N ASN A 719 10.21 -29.94 39.66
CA ASN A 719 10.56 -28.61 40.18
C ASN A 719 9.34 -27.80 40.62
N LEU A 720 8.15 -28.40 40.69
CA LEU A 720 6.90 -27.74 41.05
C LEU A 720 6.32 -28.25 42.37
N LYS A 721 5.68 -27.34 43.11
CA LYS A 721 5.01 -27.66 44.38
C LYS A 721 3.66 -28.38 44.22
N PHE A 722 3.22 -28.59 42.97
CA PHE A 722 1.94 -29.22 42.65
C PHE A 722 2.04 -29.97 41.33
N ASN A 723 1.05 -30.82 41.05
CA ASN A 723 0.97 -31.56 39.80
C ASN A 723 0.55 -30.62 38.65
N ILE A 724 1.46 -30.39 37.71
CA ILE A 724 1.23 -29.52 36.53
C ILE A 724 0.07 -29.97 35.63
N LEU A 725 -0.35 -31.23 35.73
CA LEU A 725 -1.49 -31.78 34.98
C LEU A 725 -2.84 -31.33 35.54
N THR A 726 -2.90 -30.79 36.76
CA THR A 726 -4.16 -30.32 37.37
C THR A 726 -4.55 -28.90 36.94
N ILE A 727 -3.71 -28.20 36.17
CA ILE A 727 -4.04 -26.87 35.65
C ILE A 727 -5.15 -26.99 34.60
N ASP A 728 -6.23 -26.25 34.79
CA ASP A 728 -7.37 -26.12 33.87
C ASP A 728 -7.70 -24.64 33.59
N ASP A 729 -8.63 -24.37 32.66
CA ASP A 729 -9.03 -23.00 32.31
C ASP A 729 -9.58 -22.20 33.51
N LYS A 730 -10.30 -22.84 34.44
CA LYS A 730 -10.89 -22.17 35.60
C LYS A 730 -9.81 -21.64 36.54
N MET A 731 -8.70 -22.37 36.68
CA MET A 731 -7.55 -21.92 37.46
C MET A 731 -6.80 -20.76 36.80
N LEU A 732 -6.88 -20.62 35.48
CA LEU A 732 -6.18 -19.57 34.72
C LEU A 732 -6.98 -18.27 34.62
N GLU A 733 -8.31 -18.32 34.71
CA GLU A 733 -9.20 -17.16 34.50
C GLU A 733 -8.81 -15.90 35.31
N PRO A 734 -8.49 -15.97 36.62
CA PRO A 734 -8.04 -14.78 37.36
C PRO A 734 -6.72 -14.21 36.85
N ILE A 735 -5.79 -15.09 36.46
CA ILE A 735 -4.48 -14.68 35.93
C ILE A 735 -4.63 -14.06 34.55
N ILE A 736 -5.53 -14.60 33.72
CA ILE A 736 -5.85 -14.03 32.39
C ILE A 736 -6.34 -12.59 32.55
N GLU A 737 -7.21 -12.33 33.53
CA GLU A 737 -7.73 -10.98 33.77
C GLU A 737 -6.62 -10.01 34.18
N ASP A 738 -5.73 -10.41 35.09
CA ASP A 738 -4.56 -9.61 35.47
C ASP A 738 -3.66 -9.32 34.25
N LEU A 739 -3.44 -10.32 33.39
CA LEU A 739 -2.57 -10.20 32.22
C LEU A 739 -3.12 -9.29 31.12
N ARG A 740 -4.44 -9.04 31.05
CA ARG A 740 -5.04 -8.15 30.02
C ARG A 740 -4.45 -6.74 30.05
N SER A 741 -4.06 -6.27 31.23
CA SER A 741 -3.47 -4.96 31.47
C SER A 741 -1.95 -4.99 31.69
N MET A 742 -1.33 -6.16 31.51
CA MET A 742 0.10 -6.33 31.74
C MET A 742 0.90 -5.53 30.71
N ARG A 743 1.79 -4.68 31.22
CA ARG A 743 2.74 -3.91 30.42
C ARG A 743 3.84 -4.81 29.84
N ILE A 744 4.06 -4.69 28.55
CA ILE A 744 5.20 -5.28 27.84
C ILE A 744 6.46 -4.43 28.04
N PHE A 745 6.31 -3.12 28.30
CA PHE A 745 7.39 -2.17 28.58
C PHE A 745 7.32 -1.58 29.97
#